data_AF-A0A505HT18-F1
#
_entry.id   AF-A0A505HT18-F1
#
_cell.length_a   1.000
_cell.length_b   1.000
_cell.length_c   1.000
_cell.angle_alpha   90.00
_cell.angle_beta   90.00
_cell.angle_gamma   90.00
#
_symmetry.space_group_name_H-M   'P 1'
#
loop_
_entity.id
_entity.type
_entity.pdbx_description
1 polymer ?
#
loop_
_entity_poly.entity_id
_entity_poly.type
_entity_poly.pdbx_seq_one_letter_code
_entity_poly.pdbx_strand_id
1 'polypeptide(L)'
;MVQQDEREVAELVTSLEAASRKGTAHGKKSGFKCKKSTFDVEKADKIQVHSWKFMDWDYKRDDLPTYARGLFTTQRKDGTQEIAVRGYDKFFNVDEVNDTKWRNIEMNTRGPYELSVKENGCIIFISGLEDGTLLVCSKHSTGVRSDTNLSHAQAGERWVERHVSSVGRNVKDLARELRRLNVTAVGELCDDTFEEHVLAYDESASGIYLHGLNFNVPQFATQPSSEVHKFADAWGFKKANFVVYEDLDQVKKFLDNCAETGTWDGRETEGFVVRCHMGDRGRPPYRDWFFKYKFEEPYLMYRQWRECTKAVIAGKVPNIKKHKKITEEYLHYARRQLAKTPGLAQQYQQNHGIISLREGFLQERGLNGSEIIQMESDEAGDVTHDVILVPVASLGCGKTTVALALCKLFGWGQVQNDNIPKQKNKPKKFSLDITNLLAQHPVVIADRNNHMRRERQQLIDDVSVVISKARYVALQYVHEPKGQLLPGIREVTRRRVLDRGDNHQTIRAGSKNPEEVIGIMEGFLNRFEAVDTDREPDCYFDQVIDLDVGASSRENLETVVKALHSFYPKLVKEVPTAEQLDDAIYCPAPTAGPTPEDLAKKIEYFNISLPAAEVKNILESLFPPSTSPEKARLYRQLINSRRVQPAFHVTLIHRASKKEHPGIWDEYVRQYIEKMKSKPESDPTITPTLAPARVRLERLIWDNRLMAFVARIFPPDDQNLAEWPCANEIPHVTVGTASPDVKPKESNDLLKWWHEVGSGGETGLWEAEIPGVKVVQGTVVF
;
A
#
# COMPACT_ATOMS: atom_id res chain seq x y z
N MET A 1 -33.14 -35.58 -11.49
CA MET A 1 -32.15 -34.94 -12.40
C MET A 1 -32.41 -33.44 -12.34
N VAL A 2 -31.36 -32.63 -12.23
CA VAL A 2 -31.47 -31.16 -12.20
C VAL A 2 -31.84 -30.69 -13.61
N GLN A 3 -33.00 -30.06 -13.76
CA GLN A 3 -33.48 -29.54 -15.05
C GLN A 3 -33.35 -28.02 -15.09
N GLN A 4 -33.34 -27.46 -16.31
CA GLN A 4 -33.34 -26.01 -16.49
C GLN A 4 -34.73 -25.45 -16.20
N ASP A 5 -34.81 -24.35 -15.45
CA ASP A 5 -36.02 -23.53 -15.37
C ASP A 5 -35.99 -22.50 -16.50
N GLU A 6 -36.95 -22.60 -17.42
CA GLU A 6 -37.04 -21.73 -18.59
C GLU A 6 -37.12 -20.24 -18.22
N ARG A 7 -37.75 -19.91 -17.09
CA ARG A 7 -37.87 -18.52 -16.61
C ARG A 7 -36.53 -18.00 -16.10
N GLU A 8 -35.83 -18.77 -15.27
CA GLU A 8 -34.52 -18.37 -14.75
C GLU A 8 -33.49 -18.21 -15.87
N VAL A 9 -33.50 -19.11 -16.87
CA VAL A 9 -32.61 -19.01 -18.03
C VAL A 9 -32.95 -17.79 -18.89
N ALA A 10 -34.23 -17.50 -19.12
CA ALA A 10 -34.63 -16.30 -19.85
C ALA A 10 -34.24 -15.00 -19.12
N GLU A 11 -34.36 -14.95 -17.80
CA GLU A 11 -33.91 -13.82 -16.96
C GLU A 11 -32.39 -13.64 -17.01
N LEU A 12 -31.63 -14.74 -16.94
CA LEU A 12 -30.19 -14.73 -17.09
C LEU A 12 -29.79 -14.16 -18.46
N VAL A 13 -30.35 -14.69 -19.56
CA VAL A 13 -30.05 -14.21 -20.91
C VAL A 13 -30.41 -12.73 -21.07
N THR A 14 -31.55 -12.29 -20.54
CA THR A 14 -31.96 -10.88 -20.57
C THR A 14 -30.96 -9.98 -19.84
N SER A 15 -30.48 -10.41 -18.67
CA SER A 15 -29.48 -9.69 -17.88
C SER A 15 -28.13 -9.59 -18.60
N LEU A 16 -27.70 -10.67 -19.25
CA LEU A 16 -26.47 -10.73 -20.04
C LEU A 16 -26.56 -9.85 -21.30
N GLU A 17 -27.69 -9.91 -22.02
CA GLU A 17 -27.98 -9.04 -23.17
C GLU A 17 -27.88 -7.57 -22.77
N ALA A 18 -28.53 -7.17 -21.68
CA ALA A 18 -28.48 -5.81 -21.16
C ALA A 18 -27.04 -5.37 -20.84
N ALA A 19 -26.24 -6.24 -20.22
CA ALA A 19 -24.84 -5.96 -19.89
C ALA A 19 -23.88 -5.97 -21.10
N SER A 20 -24.30 -6.53 -22.24
CA SER A 20 -23.49 -6.59 -23.46
C SER A 20 -23.65 -5.37 -24.39
N ARG A 21 -24.76 -4.62 -24.25
CA ARG A 21 -25.06 -3.46 -25.08
C ARG A 21 -24.17 -2.27 -24.69
N LYS A 22 -23.49 -1.69 -25.68
CA LYS A 22 -22.75 -0.43 -25.52
C LYS A 22 -23.73 0.75 -25.47
N GLY A 23 -24.23 1.10 -24.28
CA GLY A 23 -25.00 2.33 -24.07
C GLY A 23 -26.21 2.16 -23.15
N THR A 24 -26.51 3.21 -22.40
CA THR A 24 -27.62 3.30 -21.44
C THR A 24 -28.98 3.26 -22.13
N ALA A 25 -29.51 2.08 -22.40
CA ALA A 25 -30.94 1.93 -22.63
C ALA A 25 -31.62 1.80 -21.26
N HIS A 26 -32.37 2.84 -20.85
CA HIS A 26 -33.25 2.92 -19.67
C HIS A 26 -32.67 3.42 -18.33
N GLY A 27 -31.60 4.20 -18.34
CA GLY A 27 -31.23 5.03 -17.17
C GLY A 27 -30.70 4.29 -15.93
N LYS A 28 -30.76 2.95 -15.89
CA LYS A 28 -30.00 2.13 -14.94
C LYS A 28 -28.75 1.59 -15.65
N LYS A 29 -27.57 2.07 -15.23
CA LYS A 29 -26.31 1.41 -15.60
C LYS A 29 -26.37 -0.02 -15.04
N SER A 30 -26.21 -1.05 -15.88
CA SER A 30 -25.87 -2.37 -15.36
C SER A 30 -24.56 -2.25 -14.56
N GLY A 31 -24.51 -2.82 -13.36
CA GLY A 31 -23.34 -2.74 -12.48
C GLY A 31 -22.08 -3.38 -13.08
N PHE A 32 -22.25 -4.29 -14.04
CA PHE A 32 -21.20 -5.05 -14.73
C PHE A 32 -21.35 -4.98 -16.27
N LYS A 33 -20.31 -5.44 -16.98
CA LYS A 33 -20.28 -5.56 -18.45
C LYS A 33 -19.89 -6.97 -18.85
N CYS A 34 -20.42 -7.45 -19.98
CA CYS A 34 -19.96 -8.70 -20.59
C CYS A 34 -19.85 -8.56 -22.12
N LYS A 35 -19.08 -9.45 -22.75
CA LYS A 35 -18.96 -9.56 -24.22
C LYS A 35 -19.77 -10.76 -24.69
N LYS A 36 -20.69 -10.53 -25.64
CA LYS A 36 -21.39 -11.58 -26.39
C LYS A 36 -20.61 -11.92 -27.67
N SER A 37 -20.53 -13.19 -28.03
CA SER A 37 -20.03 -13.65 -29.33
C SER A 37 -20.89 -14.81 -29.82
N THR A 38 -21.44 -14.70 -31.04
CA THR A 38 -22.33 -15.71 -31.63
C THR A 38 -21.55 -16.62 -32.57
N PHE A 39 -21.83 -17.92 -32.51
CA PHE A 39 -21.23 -18.93 -33.36
C PHE A 39 -22.32 -19.80 -33.98
N ASP A 40 -22.22 -20.04 -35.29
CA ASP A 40 -23.02 -21.05 -35.98
C ASP A 40 -22.43 -22.44 -35.71
N VAL A 41 -23.28 -23.40 -35.36
CA VAL A 41 -22.83 -24.78 -35.10
C VAL A 41 -22.85 -25.55 -36.43
N GLU A 42 -21.69 -25.73 -37.06
CA GLU A 42 -21.55 -26.30 -38.42
C GLU A 42 -22.26 -27.66 -38.61
N LYS A 43 -22.25 -28.51 -37.58
CA LYS A 43 -22.85 -29.85 -37.62
C LYS A 43 -24.36 -29.88 -37.32
N ALA A 44 -24.97 -28.72 -37.00
CA ALA A 44 -26.38 -28.59 -36.67
C ALA A 44 -27.14 -27.73 -37.69
N ASP A 45 -28.40 -28.08 -37.98
CA ASP A 45 -29.23 -27.30 -38.90
C ASP A 45 -29.76 -26.03 -38.21
N LYS A 46 -29.17 -24.87 -38.54
CA LYS A 46 -29.58 -23.52 -38.09
C LYS A 46 -29.54 -23.29 -36.58
N ILE A 47 -28.70 -24.01 -35.84
CA ILE A 47 -28.49 -23.75 -34.41
C ILE A 47 -27.33 -22.76 -34.22
N GLN A 48 -27.57 -21.73 -33.43
CA GLN A 48 -26.57 -20.76 -33.01
C GLN A 48 -26.34 -20.82 -31.50
N VAL A 49 -25.09 -20.70 -31.08
CA VAL A 49 -24.72 -20.57 -29.67
C VAL A 49 -24.09 -19.21 -29.40
N HIS A 50 -24.39 -18.65 -28.24
CA HIS A 50 -23.92 -17.35 -27.79
C HIS A 50 -22.97 -17.53 -26.61
N SER A 51 -21.68 -17.27 -26.82
CA SER A 51 -20.69 -17.23 -25.73
C SER A 51 -20.76 -15.91 -24.98
N TRP A 52 -20.76 -15.99 -23.66
CA TRP A 52 -20.74 -14.86 -22.75
C TRP A 52 -19.42 -14.81 -22.00
N LYS A 53 -18.72 -13.68 -22.10
CA LYS A 53 -17.43 -13.45 -21.45
C LYS A 53 -17.46 -12.20 -20.57
N PHE A 54 -17.28 -12.40 -19.27
CA PHE A 54 -17.02 -11.32 -18.31
C PHE A 54 -15.53 -10.96 -18.30
N MET A 55 -15.18 -9.81 -17.72
CA MET A 55 -13.78 -9.52 -17.41
C MET A 55 -13.37 -10.28 -16.15
N ASP A 56 -12.11 -10.74 -16.08
CA ASP A 56 -11.67 -11.62 -15.00
C ASP A 56 -11.80 -10.98 -13.59
N TRP A 57 -11.73 -9.64 -13.48
CA TRP A 57 -11.94 -8.92 -12.22
C TRP A 57 -13.42 -8.76 -11.83
N ASP A 58 -14.36 -8.87 -12.77
CA ASP A 58 -15.79 -8.71 -12.47
C ASP A 58 -16.30 -9.87 -11.59
N TYR A 59 -15.67 -11.04 -11.68
CA TYR A 59 -15.99 -12.19 -10.83
C TYR A 59 -15.66 -11.99 -9.33
N LYS A 60 -14.98 -10.90 -8.97
CA LYS A 60 -14.75 -10.51 -7.55
C LYS A 60 -15.92 -9.72 -6.96
N ARG A 61 -16.94 -9.40 -7.77
CA ARG A 61 -18.17 -8.73 -7.35
C ARG A 61 -19.13 -9.75 -6.73
N ASP A 62 -20.14 -9.26 -6.03
CA ASP A 62 -21.21 -10.03 -5.39
C ASP A 62 -22.54 -9.99 -6.17
N ASP A 63 -22.66 -9.14 -7.19
CA ASP A 63 -23.91 -8.83 -7.90
C ASP A 63 -24.01 -9.39 -9.34
N LEU A 64 -23.17 -10.37 -9.73
CA LEU A 64 -23.27 -10.99 -11.05
C LEU A 64 -24.49 -11.93 -11.17
N PRO A 65 -25.15 -11.99 -12.34
CA PRO A 65 -26.28 -12.90 -12.56
C PRO A 65 -25.86 -14.38 -12.62
N THR A 66 -24.57 -14.64 -12.87
CA THR A 66 -23.93 -15.95 -12.78
C THR A 66 -22.42 -15.76 -12.69
N TYR A 67 -21.73 -16.68 -12.04
CA TYR A 67 -20.27 -16.69 -11.91
C TYR A 67 -19.60 -17.69 -12.87
N ALA A 68 -20.37 -18.28 -13.79
CA ALA A 68 -19.88 -19.24 -14.77
C ALA A 68 -18.77 -18.64 -15.65
N ARG A 69 -17.66 -19.36 -15.78
CA ARG A 69 -16.53 -19.05 -16.65
C ARG A 69 -16.48 -20.06 -17.79
N GLY A 70 -17.04 -19.65 -18.94
CA GLY A 70 -17.30 -20.53 -20.07
C GLY A 70 -18.79 -20.84 -20.16
N LEU A 71 -19.58 -19.82 -20.49
CA LEU A 71 -21.03 -19.90 -20.58
C LEU A 71 -21.46 -19.76 -22.04
N PHE A 72 -22.26 -20.70 -22.53
CA PHE A 72 -22.89 -20.60 -23.84
C PHE A 72 -24.39 -20.85 -23.70
N THR A 73 -25.18 -19.96 -24.29
CA THR A 73 -26.65 -20.12 -24.38
C THR A 73 -27.07 -20.35 -25.83
N THR A 74 -28.20 -21.01 -26.03
CA THR A 74 -28.80 -21.28 -27.33
C THR A 74 -30.30 -21.05 -27.25
N GLN A 75 -30.96 -21.03 -28.41
CA GLN A 75 -32.41 -21.04 -28.50
C GLN A 75 -32.86 -22.38 -29.12
N ARG A 76 -33.86 -23.01 -28.50
CA ARG A 76 -34.52 -24.22 -29.00
C ARG A 76 -35.44 -23.91 -30.16
N LYS A 77 -35.90 -24.94 -30.87
CA LYS A 77 -36.82 -24.80 -32.02
C LYS A 77 -38.16 -24.14 -31.65
N ASP A 78 -38.61 -24.31 -30.41
CA ASP A 78 -39.83 -23.70 -29.86
C ASP A 78 -39.63 -22.24 -29.38
N GLY A 79 -38.41 -21.71 -29.47
CA GLY A 79 -38.05 -20.37 -29.04
C GLY A 79 -37.57 -20.27 -27.58
N THR A 80 -37.61 -21.36 -26.82
CA THR A 80 -37.15 -21.39 -25.42
C THR A 80 -35.64 -21.19 -25.33
N GLN A 81 -35.19 -20.36 -24.39
CA GLN A 81 -33.76 -20.14 -24.12
C GLN A 81 -33.20 -21.30 -23.30
N GLU A 82 -32.01 -21.78 -23.64
CA GLU A 82 -31.34 -22.91 -23.00
C GLU A 82 -29.86 -22.57 -22.73
N ILE A 83 -29.33 -23.02 -21.59
CA ILE A 83 -27.88 -23.05 -21.35
C ILE A 83 -27.33 -24.27 -22.07
N ALA A 84 -26.57 -24.06 -23.14
CA ALA A 84 -25.94 -25.11 -23.91
C ALA A 84 -24.64 -25.61 -23.25
N VAL A 85 -23.87 -24.70 -22.66
CA VAL A 85 -22.60 -25.02 -21.97
C VAL A 85 -22.47 -24.19 -20.71
N ARG A 86 -22.09 -24.85 -19.62
CA ARG A 86 -21.86 -24.24 -18.31
C ARG A 86 -20.52 -24.72 -17.72
N GLY A 87 -19.46 -23.94 -17.91
CA GLY A 87 -18.17 -24.13 -17.24
C GLY A 87 -18.27 -23.88 -15.72
N TYR A 88 -17.20 -24.10 -14.96
CA TYR A 88 -17.22 -23.85 -13.51
C TYR A 88 -17.46 -22.38 -13.17
N ASP A 89 -17.81 -22.09 -11.92
CA ASP A 89 -17.64 -20.73 -11.41
C ASP A 89 -16.16 -20.32 -11.46
N LYS A 90 -15.88 -19.03 -11.64
CA LYS A 90 -14.51 -18.53 -11.51
C LYS A 90 -14.05 -18.75 -10.06
N PHE A 91 -13.06 -19.61 -9.89
CA PHE A 91 -12.38 -19.84 -8.61
C PHE A 91 -10.99 -19.22 -8.58
N PHE A 92 -10.56 -18.88 -7.37
CA PHE A 92 -9.37 -18.08 -7.09
C PHE A 92 -8.33 -18.90 -6.33
N ASN A 93 -7.06 -18.50 -6.42
CA ASN A 93 -5.98 -19.09 -5.65
C ASN A 93 -6.19 -18.80 -4.17
N VAL A 94 -5.62 -19.63 -3.30
CA VAL A 94 -5.43 -19.27 -1.90
C VAL A 94 -4.80 -17.87 -1.82
N ASP A 95 -5.34 -17.06 -0.91
CA ASP A 95 -4.98 -15.65 -0.66
C ASP A 95 -5.21 -14.64 -1.81
N GLU A 96 -5.77 -15.05 -2.95
CA GLU A 96 -6.06 -14.15 -4.10
C GLU A 96 -7.29 -13.23 -3.87
N VAL A 97 -8.29 -13.69 -3.11
CA VAL A 97 -9.49 -12.93 -2.72
C VAL A 97 -9.82 -13.17 -1.26
N ASN A 98 -10.67 -12.34 -0.66
CA ASN A 98 -11.01 -12.48 0.76
C ASN A 98 -11.53 -13.90 1.09
N ASP A 99 -12.41 -14.47 0.27
CA ASP A 99 -13.00 -15.79 0.53
C ASP A 99 -11.97 -16.93 0.48
N THR A 100 -10.88 -16.77 -0.26
CA THR A 100 -9.80 -17.78 -0.36
C THR A 100 -8.66 -17.58 0.63
N LYS A 101 -8.80 -16.66 1.60
CA LYS A 101 -7.88 -16.59 2.75
C LYS A 101 -8.12 -17.79 3.66
N TRP A 102 -7.07 -18.44 4.15
CA TRP A 102 -7.18 -19.65 4.98
C TRP A 102 -8.19 -19.53 6.13
N ARG A 103 -8.14 -18.42 6.87
CA ARG A 103 -9.11 -18.13 7.95
C ARG A 103 -10.58 -18.20 7.50
N ASN A 104 -10.87 -17.76 6.27
CA ASN A 104 -12.22 -17.72 5.72
C ASN A 104 -12.61 -19.07 5.12
N ILE A 105 -11.66 -19.80 4.52
CA ILE A 105 -11.86 -21.19 4.09
C ILE A 105 -12.24 -22.03 5.31
N GLU A 106 -11.50 -21.92 6.41
CA GLU A 106 -11.77 -22.62 7.68
C GLU A 106 -13.14 -22.29 8.28
N MET A 107 -13.52 -21.01 8.28
CA MET A 107 -14.78 -20.58 8.90
C MET A 107 -16.01 -20.86 8.05
N ASN A 108 -15.88 -20.82 6.71
CA ASN A 108 -17.05 -20.77 5.82
C ASN A 108 -17.25 -22.02 4.97
N THR A 109 -16.27 -22.93 4.91
CA THR A 109 -16.35 -24.14 4.10
C THR A 109 -16.53 -25.39 4.95
N ARG A 110 -16.99 -26.47 4.31
CA ARG A 110 -17.01 -27.81 4.89
C ARG A 110 -16.63 -28.86 3.86
N GLY A 111 -16.08 -29.95 4.37
CA GLY A 111 -15.79 -31.15 3.61
C GLY A 111 -17.03 -31.97 3.21
N PRO A 112 -16.82 -33.13 2.57
CA PRO A 112 -15.51 -33.64 2.17
C PRO A 112 -14.82 -32.72 1.14
N TYR A 113 -13.50 -32.57 1.27
CA TYR A 113 -12.65 -31.78 0.39
C TYR A 113 -12.07 -32.70 -0.69
N GLU A 114 -12.48 -32.51 -1.95
CA GLU A 114 -11.93 -33.26 -3.09
C GLU A 114 -10.80 -32.46 -3.73
N LEU A 115 -9.57 -32.98 -3.69
CA LEU A 115 -8.40 -32.35 -4.30
C LEU A 115 -8.10 -33.07 -5.61
N SER A 116 -8.45 -32.44 -6.73
CA SER A 116 -8.12 -32.96 -8.06
C SER A 116 -6.86 -32.28 -8.61
N VAL A 117 -6.00 -33.04 -9.27
CA VAL A 117 -4.81 -32.51 -9.97
C VAL A 117 -5.25 -31.44 -10.95
N LYS A 118 -4.52 -30.32 -10.92
CA LYS A 118 -4.73 -29.25 -11.89
C LYS A 118 -3.89 -29.53 -13.14
N GLU A 119 -4.45 -30.33 -14.04
CA GLU A 119 -3.87 -30.59 -15.35
C GLU A 119 -3.50 -29.29 -16.09
N ASN A 120 -2.50 -29.37 -16.96
CA ASN A 120 -1.85 -28.22 -17.58
C ASN A 120 -2.05 -28.24 -19.09
N GLY A 121 -3.23 -27.83 -19.54
CA GLY A 121 -3.57 -27.80 -20.96
C GLY A 121 -4.53 -26.67 -21.29
N CYS A 122 -5.51 -26.98 -22.14
CA CYS A 122 -6.59 -26.06 -22.45
C CYS A 122 -7.96 -26.66 -22.15
N ILE A 123 -8.83 -25.87 -21.50
CA ILE A 123 -10.16 -26.32 -21.10
C ILE A 123 -11.08 -26.55 -22.32
N ILE A 124 -11.72 -27.71 -22.33
CA ILE A 124 -12.71 -28.15 -23.30
C ILE A 124 -14.04 -28.41 -22.59
N PHE A 125 -15.10 -27.85 -23.14
CA PHE A 125 -16.47 -28.10 -22.73
C PHE A 125 -17.18 -28.94 -23.79
N ILE A 126 -17.93 -29.95 -23.34
CA ILE A 126 -18.63 -30.89 -24.20
C ILE A 126 -20.07 -31.00 -23.71
N SER A 127 -21.04 -30.77 -24.60
CA SER A 127 -22.46 -30.90 -24.28
C SER A 127 -23.28 -31.40 -25.48
N GLY A 128 -24.56 -31.71 -25.27
CA GLY A 128 -25.47 -32.17 -26.31
C GLY A 128 -26.61 -31.18 -26.58
N LEU A 129 -26.83 -30.86 -27.85
CA LEU A 129 -27.90 -29.98 -28.32
C LEU A 129 -29.22 -30.75 -28.57
N GLU A 130 -30.31 -30.01 -28.75
CA GLU A 130 -31.67 -30.55 -28.93
C GLU A 130 -31.80 -31.53 -30.10
N ASP A 131 -31.07 -31.30 -31.18
CA ASP A 131 -31.07 -32.15 -32.37
C ASP A 131 -30.15 -33.38 -32.25
N GLY A 132 -29.49 -33.55 -31.11
CA GLY A 132 -28.51 -34.60 -30.87
C GLY A 132 -27.10 -34.29 -31.37
N THR A 133 -26.84 -33.04 -31.79
CA THR A 133 -25.50 -32.59 -32.15
C THR A 133 -24.62 -32.48 -30.90
N LEU A 134 -23.39 -32.99 -31.00
CA LEU A 134 -22.37 -32.78 -29.98
C LEU A 134 -21.79 -31.37 -30.14
N LEU A 135 -21.86 -30.57 -29.09
CA LEU A 135 -21.22 -29.27 -29.04
C LEU A 135 -19.90 -29.38 -28.27
N VAL A 136 -18.80 -29.01 -28.94
CA VAL A 136 -17.47 -28.91 -28.31
C VAL A 136 -17.02 -27.45 -28.34
N CYS A 137 -16.70 -26.91 -27.17
CA CYS A 137 -16.26 -25.53 -27.01
C CYS A 137 -14.91 -25.48 -26.32
N SER A 138 -14.05 -24.57 -26.76
CA SER A 138 -13.01 -24.02 -25.90
C SER A 138 -13.63 -23.03 -24.91
N LYS A 139 -12.80 -22.41 -24.06
CA LYS A 139 -13.23 -21.46 -23.04
C LYS A 139 -14.29 -20.41 -23.47
N HIS A 140 -14.16 -19.85 -24.66
CA HIS A 140 -15.04 -18.76 -25.15
C HIS A 140 -15.35 -18.83 -26.65
N SER A 141 -15.07 -19.97 -27.30
CA SER A 141 -15.23 -20.12 -28.75
C SER A 141 -15.48 -21.59 -29.11
N THR A 142 -16.21 -21.81 -30.19
CA THR A 142 -16.44 -23.12 -30.82
C THR A 142 -16.22 -23.01 -32.34
N GLY A 143 -16.07 -24.14 -33.03
CA GLY A 143 -15.95 -24.23 -34.48
C GLY A 143 -14.61 -23.75 -35.06
N VAL A 144 -14.60 -23.57 -36.38
CA VAL A 144 -13.47 -23.03 -37.15
C VAL A 144 -13.26 -21.56 -36.81
N ARG A 145 -12.00 -21.13 -36.74
CA ARG A 145 -11.64 -19.71 -36.65
C ARG A 145 -10.76 -19.32 -37.81
N SER A 146 -10.92 -18.09 -38.29
CA SER A 146 -10.11 -17.56 -39.41
C SER A 146 -8.67 -17.22 -39.03
N ASP A 147 -8.36 -17.13 -37.74
CA ASP A 147 -7.05 -16.71 -37.22
C ASP A 147 -6.11 -17.84 -36.83
N THR A 148 -6.53 -19.11 -36.96
CA THR A 148 -5.71 -20.29 -36.68
C THR A 148 -6.03 -21.43 -37.63
N ASN A 149 -5.05 -22.29 -37.90
CA ASN A 149 -5.23 -23.49 -38.73
C ASN A 149 -6.08 -24.56 -38.02
N LEU A 150 -5.99 -24.64 -36.68
CA LEU A 150 -6.77 -25.57 -35.87
C LEU A 150 -7.18 -24.88 -34.57
N SER A 151 -8.47 -24.74 -34.34
CA SER A 151 -8.97 -24.18 -33.09
C SER A 151 -8.89 -25.20 -31.96
N HIS A 152 -8.76 -24.74 -30.71
CA HIS A 152 -8.80 -25.62 -29.54
C HIS A 152 -10.09 -26.45 -29.47
N ALA A 153 -11.22 -25.89 -29.92
CA ALA A 153 -12.49 -26.60 -29.97
C ALA A 153 -12.43 -27.77 -30.98
N GLN A 154 -11.82 -27.57 -32.15
CA GLN A 154 -11.64 -28.63 -33.15
C GLN A 154 -10.63 -29.70 -32.71
N ALA A 155 -9.53 -29.29 -32.06
CA ALA A 155 -8.59 -30.24 -31.47
C ALA A 155 -9.26 -31.08 -30.38
N GLY A 156 -10.05 -30.45 -29.51
CA GLY A 156 -10.89 -31.12 -28.52
C GLY A 156 -11.87 -32.08 -29.17
N GLU A 157 -12.57 -31.67 -30.23
CA GLU A 157 -13.54 -32.52 -30.93
C GLU A 157 -12.90 -33.78 -31.52
N ARG A 158 -11.73 -33.65 -32.17
CA ARG A 158 -10.96 -34.80 -32.66
C ARG A 158 -10.58 -35.76 -31.54
N TRP A 159 -10.20 -35.23 -30.38
CA TRP A 159 -9.89 -36.05 -29.21
C TRP A 159 -11.14 -36.71 -28.61
N VAL A 160 -12.28 -36.04 -28.57
CA VAL A 160 -13.55 -36.66 -28.16
C VAL A 160 -13.89 -37.84 -29.07
N GLU A 161 -13.76 -37.68 -30.38
CA GLU A 161 -13.98 -38.77 -31.34
C GLU A 161 -13.04 -39.97 -31.08
N ARG A 162 -11.75 -39.72 -30.80
CA ARG A 162 -10.79 -40.76 -30.43
C ARG A 162 -11.16 -41.49 -29.13
N HIS A 163 -11.45 -40.75 -28.06
CA HIS A 163 -11.82 -41.32 -26.75
C HIS A 163 -13.07 -42.19 -26.86
N VAL A 164 -14.13 -41.65 -27.47
CA VAL A 164 -15.43 -42.34 -27.58
C VAL A 164 -15.32 -43.58 -28.46
N SER A 165 -14.56 -43.52 -29.56
CA SER A 165 -14.34 -44.66 -30.45
C SER A 165 -13.51 -45.76 -29.79
N SER A 166 -12.57 -45.41 -28.88
CA SER A 166 -11.73 -46.38 -28.18
C SER A 166 -12.51 -47.36 -27.30
N VAL A 167 -13.71 -46.96 -26.86
CA VAL A 167 -14.65 -47.80 -26.09
C VAL A 167 -15.82 -48.32 -26.93
N GLY A 168 -15.71 -48.25 -28.26
CA GLY A 168 -16.73 -48.79 -29.18
C GLY A 168 -18.05 -48.03 -29.20
N ARG A 169 -18.07 -46.76 -28.76
CA ARG A 169 -19.26 -45.90 -28.75
C ARG A 169 -19.18 -44.86 -29.88
N ASN A 170 -20.25 -44.09 -30.09
CA ASN A 170 -20.26 -42.97 -31.03
C ASN A 170 -20.58 -41.63 -30.35
N VAL A 171 -20.12 -40.53 -30.97
CA VAL A 171 -20.28 -39.17 -30.44
C VAL A 171 -21.74 -38.71 -30.32
N LYS A 172 -22.65 -39.28 -31.13
CA LYS A 172 -24.08 -38.96 -31.08
C LYS A 172 -24.75 -39.56 -29.84
N ASP A 173 -24.29 -40.72 -29.37
CA ASP A 173 -24.72 -41.30 -28.09
C ASP A 173 -24.21 -40.44 -26.92
N LEU A 174 -22.97 -39.93 -26.99
CA LEU A 174 -22.41 -39.02 -25.98
C LEU A 174 -23.24 -37.74 -25.87
N ALA A 175 -23.57 -37.11 -27.01
CA ALA A 175 -24.41 -35.91 -27.04
C ALA A 175 -25.78 -36.17 -26.40
N ARG A 176 -26.44 -37.29 -26.75
CA ARG A 176 -27.73 -37.68 -26.16
C ARG A 176 -27.62 -37.89 -24.66
N GLU A 177 -26.55 -38.52 -24.17
CA GLU A 177 -26.36 -38.77 -22.74
C GLU A 177 -26.10 -37.49 -21.95
N LEU A 178 -25.23 -36.60 -22.45
CA LEU A 178 -24.95 -35.30 -21.84
C LEU A 178 -26.23 -34.45 -21.75
N ARG A 179 -27.03 -34.46 -22.82
CA ARG A 179 -28.34 -33.78 -22.83
C ARG A 179 -29.32 -34.41 -21.85
N ARG A 180 -29.43 -35.75 -21.82
CA ARG A 180 -30.33 -36.47 -20.91
C ARG A 180 -30.04 -36.14 -19.44
N LEU A 181 -28.75 -36.00 -19.11
CA LEU A 181 -28.29 -35.64 -17.77
C LEU A 181 -28.36 -34.13 -17.48
N ASN A 182 -28.59 -33.30 -18.51
CA ASN A 182 -28.53 -31.83 -18.45
C ASN A 182 -27.17 -31.33 -17.92
N VAL A 183 -26.06 -31.87 -18.45
CA VAL A 183 -24.70 -31.54 -18.01
C VAL A 183 -23.79 -31.09 -19.14
N THR A 184 -22.80 -30.29 -18.78
CA THR A 184 -21.58 -30.03 -19.54
C THR A 184 -20.46 -30.88 -18.96
N ALA A 185 -19.86 -31.75 -19.79
CA ALA A 185 -18.59 -32.38 -19.48
C ALA A 185 -17.46 -31.36 -19.63
N VAL A 186 -16.62 -31.27 -18.61
CA VAL A 186 -15.49 -30.34 -18.54
C VAL A 186 -14.21 -31.15 -18.41
N GLY A 187 -13.29 -30.98 -19.35
CA GLY A 187 -11.99 -31.60 -19.31
C GLY A 187 -10.88 -30.67 -19.78
N GLU A 188 -9.65 -31.06 -19.48
CA GLU A 188 -8.44 -30.36 -19.92
C GLU A 188 -7.83 -31.17 -21.07
N LEU A 189 -7.68 -30.54 -22.24
CA LEU A 189 -6.94 -31.12 -23.36
C LEU A 189 -5.46 -30.87 -23.16
N CYS A 190 -4.71 -31.95 -22.97
CA CYS A 190 -3.26 -31.98 -22.83
C CYS A 190 -2.68 -32.77 -24.00
N ASP A 191 -1.95 -32.11 -24.90
CA ASP A 191 -1.38 -32.73 -26.10
C ASP A 191 -0.26 -31.84 -26.66
N ASP A 192 1.00 -32.17 -26.36
CA ASP A 192 2.17 -31.38 -26.78
C ASP A 192 2.34 -31.34 -28.31
N THR A 193 1.76 -32.30 -29.04
CA THR A 193 1.74 -32.27 -30.52
C THR A 193 0.81 -31.21 -31.07
N PHE A 194 -0.18 -30.78 -30.27
CA PHE A 194 -1.09 -29.69 -30.59
C PHE A 194 -0.60 -28.35 -30.03
N GLU A 195 -0.31 -28.28 -28.73
CA GLU A 195 0.17 -27.07 -28.06
C GLU A 195 0.91 -27.44 -26.76
N GLU A 196 2.20 -27.12 -26.66
CA GLU A 196 2.96 -27.29 -25.41
C GLU A 196 2.60 -26.20 -24.40
N HIS A 197 2.40 -26.61 -23.15
CA HIS A 197 2.14 -25.68 -22.05
C HIS A 197 3.37 -25.48 -21.15
N VAL A 198 3.34 -26.04 -19.93
CA VAL A 198 4.43 -25.99 -18.93
C VAL A 198 4.84 -27.41 -18.56
N LEU A 199 3.88 -28.31 -18.33
CA LEU A 199 4.15 -29.72 -18.08
C LEU A 199 4.17 -30.48 -19.41
N ALA A 200 5.01 -31.51 -19.47
CA ALA A 200 5.12 -32.36 -20.64
C ALA A 200 4.05 -33.46 -20.62
N TYR A 201 3.46 -33.71 -21.77
CA TYR A 201 2.51 -34.79 -22.01
C TYR A 201 2.97 -35.60 -23.21
N ASP A 202 3.53 -36.78 -22.93
CA ASP A 202 3.89 -37.73 -23.99
C ASP A 202 2.66 -38.27 -24.73
N GLU A 203 2.87 -38.96 -25.85
CA GLU A 203 1.80 -39.50 -26.68
C GLU A 203 0.83 -40.41 -25.90
N SER A 204 1.33 -41.14 -24.89
CA SER A 204 0.51 -42.02 -24.05
C SER A 204 -0.32 -41.22 -23.04
N ALA A 205 0.19 -40.07 -22.59
CA ALA A 205 -0.46 -39.16 -21.67
C ALA A 205 -1.39 -38.17 -22.39
N SER A 206 -1.22 -37.95 -23.70
CA SER A 206 -2.06 -37.03 -24.46
C SER A 206 -3.55 -37.43 -24.45
N GLY A 207 -4.43 -36.43 -24.33
CA GLY A 207 -5.86 -36.62 -24.35
C GLY A 207 -6.64 -35.56 -23.57
N ILE A 208 -7.92 -35.85 -23.33
CA ILE A 208 -8.82 -35.00 -22.55
C ILE A 208 -8.96 -35.63 -21.18
N TYR A 209 -8.43 -34.96 -20.16
CA TYR A 209 -8.56 -35.32 -18.76
C TYR A 209 -9.87 -34.75 -18.24
N LEU A 210 -10.87 -35.61 -18.11
CA LEU A 210 -12.17 -35.20 -17.60
C LEU A 210 -12.07 -34.92 -16.10
N HIS A 211 -12.49 -33.72 -15.72
CA HIS A 211 -12.47 -33.27 -14.34
C HIS A 211 -13.81 -32.69 -13.88
N GLY A 212 -14.83 -32.55 -14.72
CA GLY A 212 -16.14 -32.08 -14.25
C GLY A 212 -17.32 -32.52 -15.07
N LEU A 213 -18.48 -32.53 -14.41
CA LEU A 213 -19.80 -32.62 -15.02
C LEU A 213 -20.68 -31.58 -14.33
N ASN A 214 -20.81 -30.42 -14.96
CA ASN A 214 -21.56 -29.31 -14.40
C ASN A 214 -22.99 -29.32 -14.94
N PHE A 215 -23.98 -29.07 -14.08
CA PHE A 215 -25.35 -28.93 -14.55
C PHE A 215 -25.51 -27.64 -15.37
N ASN A 216 -26.27 -27.70 -16.45
CA ASN A 216 -26.54 -26.55 -17.31
C ASN A 216 -27.62 -25.65 -16.72
N VAL A 217 -27.38 -25.12 -15.52
CA VAL A 217 -28.29 -24.19 -14.81
C VAL A 217 -27.53 -22.91 -14.40
N PRO A 218 -28.24 -21.80 -14.11
CA PRO A 218 -27.58 -20.53 -13.76
C PRO A 218 -26.65 -20.63 -12.54
N GLN A 219 -27.11 -21.31 -11.49
CA GLN A 219 -26.36 -21.54 -10.25
C GLN A 219 -25.29 -22.61 -10.48
N PHE A 220 -24.23 -22.59 -9.67
CA PHE A 220 -23.22 -23.63 -9.76
C PHE A 220 -23.66 -24.88 -9.03
N ALA A 221 -23.72 -25.98 -9.79
CA ALA A 221 -23.87 -27.31 -9.27
C ALA A 221 -23.04 -28.27 -10.13
N THR A 222 -22.31 -29.19 -9.51
CA THR A 222 -21.42 -30.12 -10.19
C THR A 222 -21.50 -31.52 -9.58
N GLN A 223 -21.19 -32.53 -10.38
CA GLN A 223 -21.11 -33.91 -9.87
C GLN A 223 -19.82 -34.11 -9.05
N PRO A 224 -19.85 -35.00 -8.05
CA PRO A 224 -18.65 -35.37 -7.30
C PRO A 224 -17.64 -36.07 -8.21
N SER A 225 -16.35 -35.98 -7.87
CA SER A 225 -15.26 -36.48 -8.74
C SER A 225 -15.35 -37.98 -9.04
N SER A 226 -15.97 -38.76 -8.14
CA SER A 226 -16.24 -40.19 -8.35
C SER A 226 -17.21 -40.47 -9.51
N GLU A 227 -18.27 -39.66 -9.66
CA GLU A 227 -19.20 -39.76 -10.79
C GLU A 227 -18.57 -39.26 -12.09
N VAL A 228 -17.70 -38.25 -12.01
CA VAL A 228 -16.88 -37.80 -13.15
C VAL A 228 -15.98 -38.93 -13.64
N HIS A 229 -15.31 -39.66 -12.74
CA HIS A 229 -14.46 -40.81 -13.10
C HIS A 229 -15.26 -41.95 -13.74
N LYS A 230 -16.44 -42.29 -13.21
CA LYS A 230 -17.34 -43.28 -13.83
C LYS A 230 -17.75 -42.87 -15.24
N PHE A 231 -18.05 -41.58 -15.45
CA PHE A 231 -18.36 -41.07 -16.77
C PHE A 231 -17.15 -41.11 -17.71
N ALA A 232 -15.96 -40.77 -17.21
CA ALA A 232 -14.73 -40.85 -17.97
C ALA A 232 -14.46 -42.29 -18.45
N ASP A 233 -14.55 -43.27 -17.56
CA ASP A 233 -14.38 -44.70 -17.89
C ASP A 233 -15.43 -45.17 -18.91
N ALA A 234 -16.69 -44.73 -18.77
CA ALA A 234 -17.78 -45.13 -19.68
C ALA A 234 -17.66 -44.56 -21.11
N TRP A 235 -16.93 -43.45 -21.28
CA TRP A 235 -16.80 -42.73 -22.56
C TRP A 235 -15.35 -42.64 -23.07
N GLY A 236 -14.41 -43.32 -22.41
CA GLY A 236 -13.02 -43.43 -22.82
C GLY A 236 -12.12 -42.23 -22.51
N PHE A 237 -12.59 -41.26 -21.71
CA PHE A 237 -11.78 -40.09 -21.35
C PHE A 237 -10.67 -40.45 -20.34
N LYS A 238 -9.61 -39.63 -20.31
CA LYS A 238 -8.60 -39.71 -19.25
C LYS A 238 -9.21 -39.20 -17.94
N LYS A 239 -8.71 -39.69 -16.80
CA LYS A 239 -9.16 -39.30 -15.46
C LYS A 239 -8.17 -38.32 -14.83
N ALA A 240 -8.65 -37.17 -14.40
CA ALA A 240 -7.89 -36.32 -13.50
C ALA A 240 -7.88 -36.95 -12.11
N ASN A 241 -6.71 -37.37 -11.64
CA ASN A 241 -6.58 -38.03 -10.33
C ASN A 241 -7.03 -37.09 -9.19
N PHE A 242 -7.66 -37.64 -8.16
CA PHE A 242 -8.09 -36.89 -7.00
C PHE A 242 -7.95 -37.69 -5.70
N VAL A 243 -7.88 -36.97 -4.59
CA VAL A 243 -7.97 -37.51 -3.22
C VAL A 243 -9.06 -36.78 -2.46
N VAL A 244 -9.55 -37.40 -1.39
CA VAL A 244 -10.62 -36.84 -0.55
C VAL A 244 -10.15 -36.81 0.90
N TYR A 245 -10.34 -35.67 1.55
CA TYR A 245 -10.08 -35.47 2.97
C TYR A 245 -11.33 -34.93 3.66
N GLU A 246 -11.57 -35.33 4.91
CA GLU A 246 -12.74 -34.89 5.68
C GLU A 246 -12.52 -33.52 6.32
N ASP A 247 -11.28 -33.21 6.71
CA ASP A 247 -10.91 -31.99 7.42
C ASP A 247 -9.82 -31.18 6.70
N LEU A 248 -9.81 -29.86 6.95
CA LEU A 248 -8.88 -28.93 6.31
C LEU A 248 -7.43 -29.08 6.77
N ASP A 249 -7.18 -29.65 7.95
CA ASP A 249 -5.81 -29.81 8.44
C ASP A 249 -5.09 -30.88 7.61
N GLN A 250 -5.79 -31.95 7.24
CA GLN A 250 -5.29 -32.94 6.29
C GLN A 250 -5.07 -32.33 4.90
N VAL A 251 -5.99 -31.48 4.43
CA VAL A 251 -5.86 -30.75 3.16
C VAL A 251 -4.59 -29.92 3.14
N LYS A 252 -4.35 -29.10 4.17
CA LYS A 252 -3.15 -28.25 4.27
C LYS A 252 -1.87 -29.05 4.28
N LYS A 253 -1.78 -30.06 5.17
CA LYS A 253 -0.60 -30.95 5.25
C LYS A 253 -0.30 -31.62 3.91
N PHE A 254 -1.33 -32.08 3.21
CA PHE A 254 -1.17 -32.69 1.89
C PHE A 254 -0.63 -31.67 0.87
N LEU A 255 -1.20 -30.47 0.81
CA LEU A 255 -0.79 -29.42 -0.11
C LEU A 255 0.64 -28.94 0.16
N ASP A 256 1.01 -28.75 1.42
CA ASP A 256 2.35 -28.32 1.83
C ASP A 256 3.40 -29.37 1.45
N ASN A 257 3.15 -30.65 1.73
CA ASN A 257 4.05 -31.74 1.33
C ASN A 257 4.24 -31.83 -0.19
N CYS A 258 3.17 -31.62 -0.96
CA CYS A 258 3.27 -31.62 -2.42
C CYS A 258 3.98 -30.36 -2.95
N ALA A 259 3.85 -29.23 -2.26
CA ALA A 259 4.50 -27.97 -2.63
C ALA A 259 6.03 -28.01 -2.46
N GLU A 260 6.55 -28.80 -1.51
CA GLU A 260 8.01 -28.98 -1.31
C GLU A 260 8.70 -29.59 -2.53
N THR A 261 8.03 -30.51 -3.23
CA THR A 261 8.60 -31.24 -4.37
C THR A 261 8.05 -30.81 -5.72
N GLY A 262 6.86 -30.19 -5.75
CA GLY A 262 6.10 -29.93 -6.98
C GLY A 262 5.53 -31.21 -7.62
N THR A 263 5.57 -32.34 -6.92
CA THR A 263 5.17 -33.64 -7.47
C THR A 263 4.10 -34.30 -6.63
N TRP A 264 3.25 -35.09 -7.29
CA TRP A 264 2.32 -36.00 -6.64
C TRP A 264 2.19 -37.30 -7.43
N ASP A 265 2.28 -38.43 -6.73
CA ASP A 265 2.25 -39.77 -7.32
C ASP A 265 3.27 -39.97 -8.46
N GLY A 266 4.48 -39.43 -8.27
CA GLY A 266 5.57 -39.51 -9.25
C GLY A 266 5.40 -38.65 -10.50
N ARG A 267 4.39 -37.78 -10.55
CA ARG A 267 4.18 -36.82 -11.65
C ARG A 267 4.31 -35.38 -11.17
N GLU A 268 4.90 -34.54 -12.01
CA GLU A 268 4.89 -33.08 -11.80
C GLU A 268 3.46 -32.54 -11.89
N THR A 269 3.14 -31.55 -11.07
CA THR A 269 1.82 -30.92 -11.07
C THR A 269 1.93 -29.42 -10.79
N GLU A 270 1.14 -28.60 -11.49
CA GLU A 270 1.08 -27.14 -11.21
C GLU A 270 0.34 -26.83 -9.90
N GLY A 271 -0.27 -27.84 -9.29
CA GLY A 271 -1.04 -27.73 -8.05
C GLY A 271 -2.38 -28.45 -8.12
N PHE A 272 -3.31 -28.04 -7.25
CA PHE A 272 -4.58 -28.72 -7.05
C PHE A 272 -5.77 -27.76 -7.16
N VAL A 273 -6.89 -28.29 -7.64
CA VAL A 273 -8.21 -27.66 -7.48
C VAL A 273 -8.91 -28.39 -6.35
N VAL A 274 -9.25 -27.64 -5.29
CA VAL A 274 -9.94 -28.15 -4.11
C VAL A 274 -11.42 -27.83 -4.25
N ARG A 275 -12.26 -28.86 -4.18
CA ARG A 275 -13.72 -28.79 -4.25
C ARG A 275 -14.28 -29.03 -2.87
N CYS A 276 -15.20 -28.18 -2.45
CA CYS A 276 -15.87 -28.29 -1.17
C CYS A 276 -17.20 -27.56 -1.23
N HIS A 277 -17.81 -27.34 -0.07
CA HIS A 277 -19.06 -26.60 0.00
C HIS A 277 -18.90 -25.36 0.88
N MET A 278 -19.31 -24.20 0.39
CA MET A 278 -19.27 -22.94 1.12
C MET A 278 -20.67 -22.51 1.55
N GLY A 279 -20.81 -22.08 2.81
CA GLY A 279 -22.02 -21.48 3.37
C GLY A 279 -21.84 -19.98 3.61
N ASP A 280 -22.94 -19.22 3.63
CA ASP A 280 -22.90 -17.80 3.98
C ASP A 280 -22.51 -17.66 5.46
N ARG A 281 -21.29 -17.15 5.72
CA ARG A 281 -20.69 -17.10 7.06
C ARG A 281 -20.69 -18.47 7.77
N GLY A 282 -20.44 -19.54 7.00
CA GLY A 282 -20.44 -20.91 7.51
C GLY A 282 -21.84 -21.48 7.81
N ARG A 283 -22.91 -20.85 7.31
CA ARG A 283 -24.29 -21.30 7.53
C ARG A 283 -24.94 -21.81 6.23
N PRO A 284 -25.88 -22.77 6.32
CA PRO A 284 -26.68 -23.20 5.18
C PRO A 284 -27.45 -22.04 4.52
N PRO A 285 -27.79 -22.13 3.22
CA PRO A 285 -27.55 -23.27 2.33
C PRO A 285 -26.10 -23.31 1.83
N TYR A 286 -25.51 -24.51 1.87
CA TYR A 286 -24.18 -24.75 1.33
C TYR A 286 -24.23 -24.93 -0.18
N ARG A 287 -23.25 -24.38 -0.88
CA ARG A 287 -23.13 -24.43 -2.34
C ARG A 287 -21.77 -24.98 -2.75
N ASP A 288 -21.71 -25.63 -3.90
CA ASP A 288 -20.45 -26.07 -4.49
C ASP A 288 -19.51 -24.87 -4.62
N TRP A 289 -18.30 -25.00 -4.09
CA TRP A 289 -17.34 -23.92 -4.07
C TRP A 289 -15.93 -24.46 -4.18
N PHE A 290 -15.19 -23.88 -5.12
CA PHE A 290 -13.84 -24.33 -5.47
C PHE A 290 -12.85 -23.25 -5.12
N PHE A 291 -11.66 -23.67 -4.72
CA PHE A 291 -10.46 -22.84 -4.71
C PHE A 291 -9.30 -23.62 -5.31
N LYS A 292 -8.22 -22.94 -5.70
CA LYS A 292 -7.03 -23.59 -6.23
C LYS A 292 -5.83 -23.30 -5.34
N TYR A 293 -4.94 -24.28 -5.22
CA TYR A 293 -3.65 -24.14 -4.58
C TYR A 293 -2.60 -24.45 -5.62
N LYS A 294 -1.91 -23.42 -6.10
CA LYS A 294 -0.86 -23.56 -7.12
C LYS A 294 0.50 -23.63 -6.47
N PHE A 295 1.34 -24.53 -6.97
CA PHE A 295 2.77 -24.48 -6.66
C PHE A 295 3.39 -23.33 -7.44
N GLU A 296 4.01 -22.39 -6.72
CA GLU A 296 4.63 -21.23 -7.35
C GLU A 296 5.83 -21.66 -8.19
N GLU A 297 6.77 -22.40 -7.58
CA GLU A 297 8.02 -22.79 -8.21
C GLU A 297 8.12 -24.30 -8.41
N PRO A 298 8.85 -24.77 -9.45
CA PRO A 298 9.59 -24.02 -10.47
C PRO A 298 8.72 -23.52 -11.64
N TYR A 299 7.40 -23.67 -11.58
CA TYR A 299 6.49 -23.42 -12.71
C TYR A 299 6.38 -21.95 -13.09
N LEU A 300 6.48 -21.03 -12.12
CA LEU A 300 6.52 -19.59 -12.38
C LEU A 300 7.79 -19.21 -13.14
N MET A 301 8.95 -19.74 -12.72
CA MET A 301 10.20 -19.61 -13.48
C MET A 301 10.06 -20.12 -14.92
N TYR A 302 9.48 -21.31 -15.13
CA TYR A 302 9.29 -21.87 -16.48
C TYR A 302 8.39 -21.02 -17.37
N ARG A 303 7.31 -20.45 -16.82
CA ARG A 303 6.47 -19.49 -17.54
C ARG A 303 7.24 -18.24 -17.92
N GLN A 304 8.03 -17.71 -16.99
CA GLN A 304 8.85 -16.54 -17.27
C GLN A 304 9.84 -16.82 -18.41
N TRP A 305 10.50 -17.97 -18.40
CA TRP A 305 11.39 -18.39 -19.47
C TRP A 305 10.69 -18.47 -20.82
N ARG A 306 9.48 -19.04 -20.86
CA ARG A 306 8.66 -19.09 -22.08
C ARG A 306 8.32 -17.70 -22.61
N GLU A 307 7.76 -16.83 -21.78
CA GLU A 307 7.34 -15.50 -22.20
C GLU A 307 8.54 -14.60 -22.56
N CYS A 308 9.65 -14.71 -21.82
CA CYS A 308 10.89 -14.01 -22.14
C CYS A 308 11.48 -14.48 -23.47
N THR A 309 11.45 -15.78 -23.76
CA THR A 309 11.92 -16.33 -25.04
C THR A 309 11.06 -15.81 -26.19
N LYS A 310 9.73 -15.80 -26.05
CA LYS A 310 8.81 -15.20 -27.02
C LYS A 310 9.10 -13.72 -27.25
N ALA A 311 9.38 -12.97 -26.18
CA ALA A 311 9.76 -11.56 -26.28
C ALA A 311 11.07 -11.39 -27.07
N VAL A 312 12.09 -12.20 -26.80
CA VAL A 312 13.36 -12.20 -27.56
C VAL A 312 13.11 -12.47 -29.04
N ILE A 313 12.32 -13.49 -29.39
CA ILE A 313 12.01 -13.82 -30.79
C ILE A 313 11.25 -12.66 -31.46
N ALA A 314 10.35 -12.00 -30.74
CA ALA A 314 9.59 -10.86 -31.24
C ALA A 314 10.38 -9.53 -31.27
N GLY A 315 11.67 -9.53 -30.91
CA GLY A 315 12.50 -8.32 -30.85
C GLY A 315 12.11 -7.35 -29.73
N LYS A 316 11.42 -7.83 -28.69
CA LYS A 316 11.00 -7.06 -27.52
C LYS A 316 11.96 -7.30 -26.36
N VAL A 317 12.08 -6.30 -25.47
CA VAL A 317 12.82 -6.46 -24.22
C VAL A 317 12.10 -7.48 -23.33
N PRO A 318 12.76 -8.57 -22.88
CA PRO A 318 12.15 -9.55 -21.99
C PRO A 318 11.81 -8.93 -20.63
N ASN A 319 10.60 -9.21 -20.13
CA ASN A 319 10.19 -8.78 -18.80
C ASN A 319 10.54 -9.86 -17.77
N ILE A 320 11.65 -9.65 -17.06
CA ILE A 320 12.17 -10.57 -16.04
C ILE A 320 11.73 -10.04 -14.67
N LYS A 321 10.79 -10.74 -14.03
CA LYS A 321 10.21 -10.37 -12.73
C LYS A 321 10.92 -11.05 -11.54
N LYS A 322 11.16 -12.36 -11.63
CA LYS A 322 11.87 -13.18 -10.62
C LYS A 322 13.09 -13.88 -11.24
N HIS A 323 13.89 -14.61 -10.47
CA HIS A 323 14.97 -15.50 -10.97
C HIS A 323 15.91 -14.84 -11.99
N LYS A 324 16.32 -13.58 -11.73
CA LYS A 324 16.94 -12.73 -12.76
C LYS A 324 18.21 -13.35 -13.34
N LYS A 325 19.10 -13.81 -12.46
CA LYS A 325 20.40 -14.38 -12.81
C LYS A 325 20.25 -15.62 -13.69
N ILE A 326 19.51 -16.62 -13.22
CA ILE A 326 19.29 -17.85 -14.00
C ILE A 326 18.49 -17.59 -15.28
N THR A 327 17.56 -16.63 -15.27
CA THR A 327 16.80 -16.26 -16.46
C THR A 327 17.68 -15.59 -17.52
N GLU A 328 18.61 -14.72 -17.14
CA GLU A 328 19.58 -14.14 -18.07
C GLU A 328 20.48 -15.21 -18.70
N GLU A 329 20.93 -16.19 -17.90
CA GLU A 329 21.71 -17.34 -18.37
C GLU A 329 20.89 -18.24 -19.32
N TYR A 330 19.65 -18.56 -18.96
CA TYR A 330 18.71 -19.28 -19.81
C TYR A 330 18.47 -18.54 -21.14
N LEU A 331 18.29 -17.22 -21.11
CA LEU A 331 18.08 -16.44 -22.34
C LEU A 331 19.34 -16.39 -23.21
N HIS A 332 20.54 -16.42 -22.62
CA HIS A 332 21.77 -16.57 -23.38
C HIS A 332 21.83 -17.95 -24.06
N TYR A 333 21.51 -19.02 -23.34
CA TYR A 333 21.37 -20.36 -23.91
C TYR A 333 20.32 -20.40 -25.04
N ALA A 334 19.13 -19.87 -24.80
CA ALA A 334 18.03 -19.83 -25.76
C ALA A 334 18.42 -19.11 -27.05
N ARG A 335 19.11 -17.96 -26.97
CA ARG A 335 19.62 -17.25 -28.15
C ARG A 335 20.60 -18.10 -28.96
N ARG A 336 21.50 -18.85 -28.30
CA ARG A 336 22.43 -19.75 -29.00
C ARG A 336 21.67 -20.87 -29.72
N GLN A 337 20.66 -21.47 -29.10
CA GLN A 337 19.87 -22.54 -29.72
C GLN A 337 19.01 -22.03 -30.89
N LEU A 338 18.36 -20.87 -30.73
CA LEU A 338 17.58 -20.23 -31.79
C LEU A 338 18.44 -19.87 -33.00
N ALA A 339 19.71 -19.50 -32.80
CA ALA A 339 20.64 -19.24 -33.91
C ALA A 339 21.16 -20.52 -34.59
N LYS A 340 21.28 -21.63 -33.83
CA LYS A 340 21.77 -22.92 -34.34
C LYS A 340 20.72 -23.72 -35.10
N THR A 341 19.45 -23.61 -34.72
CA THR A 341 18.36 -24.45 -35.25
C THR A 341 17.39 -23.62 -36.07
N PRO A 342 17.49 -23.64 -37.42
CA PRO A 342 16.55 -22.96 -38.30
C PRO A 342 15.10 -23.43 -38.04
N GLY A 343 14.15 -22.49 -38.02
CA GLY A 343 12.72 -22.78 -37.83
C GLY A 343 12.25 -22.90 -36.37
N LEU A 344 13.16 -23.10 -35.39
CA LEU A 344 12.80 -23.21 -33.97
C LEU A 344 12.07 -21.95 -33.47
N ALA A 345 12.50 -20.75 -33.90
CA ALA A 345 11.87 -19.50 -33.52
C ALA A 345 10.38 -19.42 -33.93
N GLN A 346 10.04 -19.92 -35.13
CA GLN A 346 8.67 -19.94 -35.63
C GLN A 346 7.82 -20.97 -34.88
N GLN A 347 8.38 -22.16 -34.64
CA GLN A 347 7.74 -23.21 -33.84
C GLN A 347 7.49 -22.75 -32.40
N TYR A 348 8.45 -22.07 -31.78
CA TYR A 348 8.32 -21.56 -30.41
C TYR A 348 7.21 -20.50 -30.28
N GLN A 349 7.04 -19.64 -31.29
CA GLN A 349 5.90 -18.72 -31.33
C GLN A 349 4.55 -19.44 -31.43
N GLN A 350 4.54 -20.64 -31.99
CA GLN A 350 3.38 -21.53 -32.08
C GLN A 350 3.30 -22.53 -30.90
N ASN A 351 4.04 -22.28 -29.82
CA ASN A 351 4.11 -23.14 -28.64
C ASN A 351 4.64 -24.57 -28.90
N HIS A 352 5.68 -24.69 -29.73
CA HIS A 352 6.42 -25.94 -29.92
C HIS A 352 7.92 -25.75 -29.62
N GLY A 353 8.53 -26.72 -28.96
CA GLY A 353 9.93 -26.68 -28.53
C GLY A 353 10.17 -25.83 -27.28
N ILE A 354 9.13 -25.51 -26.51
CA ILE A 354 9.24 -24.79 -25.23
C ILE A 354 9.90 -25.71 -24.20
N ILE A 355 9.35 -26.90 -24.05
CA ILE A 355 9.79 -27.87 -23.05
C ILE A 355 11.20 -28.36 -23.40
N SER A 356 11.44 -28.75 -24.66
CA SER A 356 12.76 -29.22 -25.06
C SER A 356 13.86 -28.16 -24.91
N LEU A 357 13.55 -26.88 -25.14
CA LEU A 357 14.50 -25.79 -24.92
C LEU A 357 14.80 -25.60 -23.43
N ARG A 358 13.79 -25.67 -22.57
CA ARG A 358 13.95 -25.64 -21.11
C ARG A 358 14.78 -26.81 -20.62
N GLU A 359 14.38 -28.03 -20.95
CA GLU A 359 15.06 -29.25 -20.50
C GLU A 359 16.51 -29.28 -20.98
N GLY A 360 16.78 -28.85 -22.22
CA GLY A 360 18.14 -28.75 -22.73
C GLY A 360 19.02 -27.78 -21.92
N PHE A 361 18.45 -26.67 -21.42
CA PHE A 361 19.17 -25.75 -20.53
C PHE A 361 19.44 -26.37 -19.16
N LEU A 362 18.43 -26.99 -18.55
CA LEU A 362 18.55 -27.68 -17.27
C LEU A 362 19.61 -28.79 -17.34
N GLN A 363 19.60 -29.56 -18.42
CA GLN A 363 20.60 -30.60 -18.70
C GLN A 363 22.02 -30.03 -18.88
N GLU A 364 22.20 -28.90 -19.59
CA GLU A 364 23.50 -28.24 -19.73
C GLU A 364 24.06 -27.76 -18.38
N ARG A 365 23.16 -27.35 -17.46
CA ARG A 365 23.50 -26.96 -16.09
C ARG A 365 23.76 -28.13 -15.16
N GLY A 366 23.22 -29.31 -15.47
CA GLY A 366 23.25 -30.48 -14.58
C GLY A 366 22.41 -30.30 -13.31
N LEU A 367 21.38 -29.45 -13.37
CA LEU A 367 20.46 -29.14 -12.26
C LEU A 367 19.02 -29.31 -12.73
N ASN A 368 18.12 -29.69 -11.82
CA ASN A 368 16.69 -29.63 -12.07
C ASN A 368 16.09 -28.28 -11.63
N GLY A 369 14.83 -28.03 -11.98
CA GLY A 369 14.18 -26.75 -11.67
C GLY A 369 14.05 -26.47 -10.18
N SER A 370 13.73 -27.47 -9.36
CA SER A 370 13.59 -27.29 -7.90
C SER A 370 14.93 -27.01 -7.22
N GLU A 371 16.02 -27.64 -7.66
CA GLU A 371 17.39 -27.37 -7.20
C GLU A 371 17.81 -25.94 -7.48
N ILE A 372 17.51 -25.40 -8.68
CA ILE A 372 17.77 -24.00 -9.02
C ILE A 372 17.07 -23.06 -8.04
N ILE A 373 15.81 -23.37 -7.71
CA ILE A 373 15.00 -22.55 -6.79
C ILE A 373 15.55 -22.64 -5.37
N GLN A 374 15.96 -23.82 -4.92
CA GLN A 374 16.61 -23.99 -3.62
C GLN A 374 17.92 -23.19 -3.54
N MET A 375 18.76 -23.27 -4.57
CA MET A 375 20.01 -22.50 -4.64
C MET A 375 19.76 -20.98 -4.64
N GLU A 376 18.76 -20.50 -5.40
CA GLU A 376 18.40 -19.08 -5.36
C GLU A 376 17.74 -18.68 -4.03
N SER A 377 17.01 -19.58 -3.37
CA SER A 377 16.46 -19.32 -2.04
C SER A 377 17.56 -19.25 -0.98
N ASP A 378 18.60 -20.06 -1.11
CA ASP A 378 19.80 -19.99 -0.25
C ASP A 378 20.58 -18.68 -0.51
N GLU A 379 20.69 -18.25 -1.77
CA GLU A 379 21.22 -16.92 -2.16
C GLU A 379 20.30 -15.77 -1.71
N ALA A 380 18.98 -15.93 -1.69
CA ALA A 380 18.03 -14.94 -1.15
C ALA A 380 18.08 -14.89 0.39
N GLY A 381 18.40 -16.03 1.02
CA GLY A 381 18.80 -16.09 2.41
C GLY A 381 20.04 -15.25 2.72
N ASP A 382 20.85 -14.84 1.72
CA ASP A 382 21.98 -13.90 1.86
C ASP A 382 21.62 -12.40 1.82
N VAL A 383 20.34 -12.04 1.67
CA VAL A 383 19.93 -10.63 1.69
C VAL A 383 20.20 -10.02 3.07
N THR A 384 21.16 -9.10 3.10
CA THR A 384 21.67 -8.44 4.31
C THR A 384 21.62 -6.92 4.23
N HIS A 385 21.40 -6.34 3.05
CA HIS A 385 21.42 -4.91 2.78
C HIS A 385 20.55 -4.53 1.57
N ASP A 386 20.42 -3.23 1.30
CA ASP A 386 19.66 -2.63 0.18
C ASP A 386 18.15 -2.93 0.15
N VAL A 387 17.51 -3.08 1.32
CA VAL A 387 16.07 -3.34 1.42
C VAL A 387 15.29 -2.05 1.70
N ILE A 388 14.18 -1.84 0.98
CA ILE A 388 13.31 -0.68 1.10
C ILE A 388 11.92 -1.13 1.49
N LEU A 389 11.46 -0.71 2.68
CA LEU A 389 10.09 -0.93 3.10
C LEU A 389 9.21 0.23 2.61
N VAL A 390 8.19 -0.09 1.82
CA VAL A 390 7.31 0.88 1.16
C VAL A 390 5.88 0.75 1.70
N PRO A 391 5.46 1.61 2.64
CA PRO A 391 4.07 1.65 3.08
C PRO A 391 3.13 2.01 1.93
N VAL A 392 2.08 1.23 1.74
CA VAL A 392 0.96 1.51 0.83
C VAL A 392 -0.29 1.65 1.68
N ALA A 393 -0.60 2.88 2.10
CA ALA A 393 -1.65 3.16 3.07
C ALA A 393 -2.33 4.52 2.86
N SER A 394 -3.54 4.67 3.41
CA SER A 394 -4.19 5.97 3.57
C SER A 394 -3.73 6.67 4.87
N LEU A 395 -4.27 7.86 5.14
CA LEU A 395 -3.99 8.60 6.36
C LEU A 395 -4.58 7.90 7.60
N GLY A 396 -3.89 7.94 8.73
CA GLY A 396 -4.37 7.33 9.98
C GLY A 396 -4.17 5.81 10.11
N CYS A 397 -3.60 5.12 9.12
CA CYS A 397 -3.35 3.67 9.18
C CYS A 397 -2.25 3.24 10.18
N GLY A 398 -1.45 4.16 10.72
CA GLY A 398 -0.38 3.84 11.69
C GLY A 398 1.01 3.62 11.11
N LYS A 399 1.23 3.91 9.80
CA LYS A 399 2.53 3.76 9.09
C LYS A 399 3.75 4.23 9.89
N THR A 400 3.76 5.51 10.27
CA THR A 400 4.90 6.13 10.98
C THR A 400 5.14 5.50 12.35
N THR A 401 4.09 5.01 13.01
CA THR A 401 4.22 4.31 14.30
C THR A 401 4.92 2.96 14.12
N VAL A 402 4.50 2.17 13.11
CA VAL A 402 5.17 0.90 12.79
C VAL A 402 6.61 1.16 12.33
N ALA A 403 6.82 2.19 11.50
CA ALA A 403 8.15 2.54 11.00
C ALA A 403 9.12 2.92 12.13
N LEU A 404 8.70 3.77 13.08
CA LEU A 404 9.51 4.14 14.23
C LEU A 404 9.85 2.94 15.13
N ALA A 405 8.90 2.04 15.33
CA ALA A 405 9.14 0.83 16.10
C ALA A 405 10.15 -0.11 15.42
N LEU A 406 10.06 -0.28 14.09
CA LEU A 406 11.05 -1.04 13.32
C LEU A 406 12.46 -0.41 13.39
N CYS A 407 12.56 0.91 13.29
CA CYS A 407 13.82 1.63 13.48
C CYS A 407 14.41 1.40 14.87
N LYS A 408 13.58 1.40 15.92
CA LYS A 408 14.03 1.15 17.30
C LYS A 408 14.49 -0.29 17.51
N LEU A 409 13.80 -1.27 16.94
CA LEU A 409 14.11 -2.69 17.11
C LEU A 409 15.39 -3.10 16.38
N PHE A 410 15.61 -2.58 15.17
CA PHE A 410 16.65 -3.10 14.28
C PHE A 410 17.70 -2.07 13.86
N GLY A 411 17.61 -0.81 14.32
CA GLY A 411 18.54 0.25 13.94
C GLY A 411 18.47 0.64 12.47
N TRP A 412 17.30 0.45 11.83
CA TRP A 412 17.07 0.76 10.42
C TRP A 412 16.83 2.26 10.18
N GLY A 413 17.03 2.70 8.94
CA GLY A 413 16.78 4.08 8.54
C GLY A 413 15.31 4.36 8.22
N GLN A 414 14.87 5.60 8.37
CA GLN A 414 13.54 6.06 7.93
C GLN A 414 13.65 7.43 7.28
N VAL A 415 12.99 7.58 6.14
CA VAL A 415 12.77 8.89 5.51
C VAL A 415 11.29 9.20 5.57
N GLN A 416 10.91 10.25 6.30
CA GLN A 416 9.52 10.70 6.41
C GLN A 416 9.24 11.79 5.39
N ASN A 417 8.35 11.52 4.43
CA ASN A 417 8.01 12.48 3.38
C ASN A 417 7.41 13.79 3.96
N ASP A 418 6.75 13.72 5.12
CA ASP A 418 6.13 14.87 5.75
C ASP A 418 7.15 15.85 6.35
N ASN A 419 8.34 15.37 6.71
CA ASN A 419 9.43 16.23 7.21
C ASN A 419 10.19 16.97 6.10
N ILE A 420 9.99 16.59 4.83
CA ILE A 420 10.63 17.27 3.70
C ILE A 420 9.85 18.57 3.38
N PRO A 421 10.50 19.75 3.42
CA PRO A 421 9.87 21.02 3.11
C PRO A 421 9.22 21.04 1.72
N LYS A 422 8.16 21.84 1.55
CA LYS A 422 7.53 22.02 0.23
C LYS A 422 8.51 22.74 -0.71
N GLN A 423 8.97 22.02 -1.73
CA GLN A 423 9.92 22.53 -2.73
C GLN A 423 9.68 21.88 -4.10
N LYS A 424 10.22 22.51 -5.15
CA LYS A 424 10.26 21.92 -6.51
C LYS A 424 11.06 20.61 -6.45
N ASN A 425 10.56 19.55 -7.09
CA ASN A 425 11.16 18.21 -7.08
C ASN A 425 11.20 17.48 -5.72
N LYS A 426 10.30 17.80 -4.79
CA LYS A 426 10.15 17.05 -3.51
C LYS A 426 10.18 15.51 -3.67
N PRO A 427 9.50 14.88 -4.66
CA PRO A 427 9.57 13.44 -4.85
C PRO A 427 10.99 12.90 -5.13
N LYS A 428 11.79 13.61 -5.94
CA LYS A 428 13.18 13.24 -6.22
C LYS A 428 14.08 13.40 -5.00
N LYS A 429 13.85 14.44 -4.20
CA LYS A 429 14.58 14.63 -2.93
C LYS A 429 14.28 13.49 -1.95
N PHE A 430 13.02 13.05 -1.88
CA PHE A 430 12.62 11.90 -1.07
C PHE A 430 13.36 10.62 -1.49
N SER A 431 13.39 10.30 -2.78
CA SER A 431 14.14 9.14 -3.29
C SER A 431 15.66 9.26 -3.05
N LEU A 432 16.23 10.46 -3.22
CA LEU A 432 17.66 10.72 -2.93
C LEU A 432 18.01 10.54 -1.45
N ASP A 433 17.14 10.99 -0.54
CA ASP A 433 17.35 10.82 0.89
C ASP A 433 17.28 9.33 1.29
N ILE A 434 16.42 8.54 0.62
CA ILE A 434 16.38 7.08 0.77
C ILE A 434 17.69 6.45 0.32
N THR A 435 18.19 6.80 -0.88
CA THR A 435 19.44 6.21 -1.40
C THR A 435 20.65 6.59 -0.56
N ASN A 436 20.70 7.81 -0.03
CA ASN A 436 21.78 8.24 0.87
C ASN A 436 21.74 7.48 2.22
N LEU A 437 20.54 7.19 2.74
CA LEU A 437 20.40 6.50 4.02
C LEU A 437 20.67 5.00 3.90
N LEU A 438 20.41 4.40 2.73
CA LEU A 438 20.77 3.00 2.44
C LEU A 438 22.29 2.76 2.44
N ALA A 439 23.10 3.79 2.20
CA ALA A 439 24.55 3.68 2.36
C ALA A 439 24.99 3.47 3.82
N GLN A 440 24.13 3.80 4.79
CA GLN A 440 24.42 3.71 6.23
C GLN A 440 23.64 2.58 6.91
N HIS A 441 22.45 2.24 6.39
CA HIS A 441 21.56 1.24 6.98
C HIS A 441 21.20 0.16 5.96
N PRO A 442 21.14 -1.12 6.36
CA PRO A 442 20.77 -2.21 5.47
C PRO A 442 19.31 -2.14 5.01
N VAL A 443 18.45 -1.46 5.77
CA VAL A 443 17.04 -1.24 5.46
C VAL A 443 16.68 0.22 5.64
N VAL A 444 15.91 0.76 4.70
CA VAL A 444 15.30 2.10 4.82
C VAL A 444 13.80 2.05 4.61
N ILE A 445 13.05 2.70 5.50
CA ILE A 445 11.61 2.82 5.42
C ILE A 445 11.25 4.10 4.68
N ALA A 446 10.61 3.96 3.52
CA ALA A 446 10.13 5.05 2.69
C ALA A 446 8.77 5.54 3.19
N ASP A 447 8.74 6.20 4.36
CA ASP A 447 7.51 6.63 5.05
C ASP A 447 6.78 7.77 4.31
N ARG A 448 5.98 7.33 3.34
CA ARG A 448 5.01 8.07 2.53
C ARG A 448 3.78 7.17 2.36
N ASN A 449 2.63 7.76 2.01
CA ASN A 449 1.41 6.98 1.80
C ASN A 449 1.51 5.97 0.66
N ASN A 450 2.14 6.33 -0.46
CA ASN A 450 2.24 5.53 -1.70
C ASN A 450 0.92 4.86 -2.15
N HIS A 451 -0.21 5.45 -1.77
CA HIS A 451 -1.55 4.93 -1.99
C HIS A 451 -1.96 4.88 -3.46
N MET A 452 -1.31 5.68 -4.32
CA MET A 452 -1.58 5.68 -5.76
C MET A 452 -0.48 4.92 -6.51
N ARG A 453 -0.86 4.22 -7.59
CA ARG A 453 0.05 3.46 -8.45
C ARG A 453 1.20 4.31 -8.99
N ARG A 454 0.89 5.54 -9.42
CA ARG A 454 1.89 6.50 -9.92
C ARG A 454 2.96 6.89 -8.89
N GLU A 455 2.62 6.88 -7.60
CA GLU A 455 3.55 7.21 -6.52
C GLU A 455 4.57 6.09 -6.33
N ARG A 456 4.10 4.84 -6.40
CA ARG A 456 4.93 3.64 -6.35
C ARG A 456 5.88 3.56 -7.55
N GLN A 457 5.38 3.83 -8.76
CA GLN A 457 6.19 3.89 -9.98
C GLN A 457 7.31 4.91 -9.83
N GLN A 458 6.99 6.13 -9.42
CA GLN A 458 8.00 7.19 -9.24
C GLN A 458 9.07 6.81 -8.22
N LEU A 459 8.69 6.16 -7.11
CA LEU A 459 9.65 5.74 -6.09
C LEU A 459 10.61 4.67 -6.63
N ILE A 460 10.06 3.63 -7.24
CA ILE A 460 10.82 2.51 -7.80
C ILE A 460 11.74 3.00 -8.92
N ASP A 461 11.25 3.83 -9.84
CA ASP A 461 12.05 4.37 -10.94
C ASP A 461 13.22 5.22 -10.42
N ASP A 462 12.94 6.17 -9.53
CA ASP A 462 13.97 7.11 -9.07
C ASP A 462 15.04 6.43 -8.21
N VAL A 463 14.68 5.42 -7.40
CA VAL A 463 15.65 4.70 -6.56
C VAL A 463 16.44 3.67 -7.36
N SER A 464 15.79 2.93 -8.27
CA SER A 464 16.45 1.87 -9.07
C SER A 464 17.50 2.41 -10.04
N VAL A 465 17.43 3.70 -10.39
CA VAL A 465 18.47 4.38 -11.17
C VAL A 465 19.80 4.44 -10.41
N VAL A 466 19.76 4.62 -9.08
CA VAL A 466 20.96 4.74 -8.24
C VAL A 466 21.36 3.37 -7.68
N ILE A 467 20.40 2.61 -7.17
CA ILE A 467 20.62 1.31 -6.54
C ILE A 467 19.84 0.26 -7.34
N SER A 468 20.45 -0.21 -8.43
CA SER A 468 19.83 -1.18 -9.35
C SER A 468 19.53 -2.56 -8.74
N LYS A 469 20.07 -2.84 -7.55
CA LYS A 469 19.86 -4.08 -6.78
C LYS A 469 18.92 -3.91 -5.59
N ALA A 470 18.32 -2.72 -5.41
CA ALA A 470 17.44 -2.45 -4.29
C ALA A 470 16.26 -3.43 -4.29
N ARG A 471 15.93 -3.95 -3.11
CA ARG A 471 14.79 -4.84 -2.89
C ARG A 471 13.63 -4.04 -2.30
N TYR A 472 12.43 -4.18 -2.86
CA TYR A 472 11.25 -3.45 -2.43
C TYR A 472 10.27 -4.38 -1.74
N VAL A 473 9.91 -4.04 -0.50
CA VAL A 473 8.86 -4.75 0.26
C VAL A 473 7.68 -3.81 0.46
N ALA A 474 6.54 -4.13 -0.13
CA ALA A 474 5.32 -3.36 0.09
C ALA A 474 4.70 -3.72 1.44
N LEU A 475 4.46 -2.71 2.29
CA LEU A 475 3.63 -2.86 3.49
C LEU A 475 2.22 -2.40 3.12
N GLN A 476 1.41 -3.32 2.60
CA GLN A 476 0.07 -3.05 2.09
C GLN A 476 -0.93 -3.00 3.23
N TYR A 477 -1.38 -1.81 3.60
CA TYR A 477 -2.55 -1.67 4.44
C TYR A 477 -3.79 -1.94 3.60
N VAL A 478 -4.51 -3.04 3.86
CA VAL A 478 -5.56 -3.55 2.96
C VAL A 478 -6.80 -2.66 3.00
N HIS A 479 -7.23 -2.16 1.84
CA HIS A 479 -8.45 -1.33 1.67
C HIS A 479 -9.46 -1.96 0.69
N GLU A 480 -9.18 -3.15 0.15
CA GLU A 480 -10.03 -3.84 -0.83
C GLU A 480 -10.60 -5.15 -0.26
N PRO A 481 -11.86 -5.52 -0.59
CA PRO A 481 -12.78 -4.80 -1.47
C PRO A 481 -13.35 -3.53 -0.82
N LYS A 482 -13.28 -2.39 -1.53
CA LYS A 482 -13.69 -1.07 -1.00
C LYS A 482 -15.12 -1.04 -0.45
N GLY A 483 -16.07 -1.72 -1.10
CA GLY A 483 -17.47 -1.75 -0.68
C GLY A 483 -17.69 -2.34 0.72
N GLN A 484 -16.81 -3.25 1.16
CA GLN A 484 -16.92 -3.93 2.44
C GLN A 484 -16.03 -3.30 3.51
N LEU A 485 -14.79 -2.94 3.15
CA LEU A 485 -13.78 -2.53 4.14
C LEU A 485 -13.76 -1.03 4.42
N LEU A 486 -14.12 -0.17 3.44
CA LEU A 486 -14.02 1.29 3.63
C LEU A 486 -14.85 1.84 4.80
N PRO A 487 -16.07 1.36 5.10
CA PRO A 487 -16.83 1.88 6.24
C PRO A 487 -16.08 1.77 7.56
N GLY A 488 -15.53 0.58 7.88
CA GLY A 488 -14.76 0.36 9.11
C GLY A 488 -13.41 1.09 9.09
N ILE A 489 -12.71 1.08 7.96
CA ILE A 489 -11.44 1.81 7.79
C ILE A 489 -11.64 3.31 8.04
N ARG A 490 -12.71 3.88 7.50
CA ARG A 490 -13.07 5.30 7.66
C ARG A 490 -13.26 5.65 9.13
N GLU A 491 -13.97 4.82 9.89
CA GLU A 491 -14.17 5.04 11.32
C GLU A 491 -12.85 4.99 12.10
N VAL A 492 -12.06 3.93 11.89
CA VAL A 492 -10.79 3.72 12.61
C VAL A 492 -9.77 4.82 12.32
N THR A 493 -9.57 5.14 11.05
CA THR A 493 -8.59 6.15 10.64
C THR A 493 -9.00 7.54 11.12
N ARG A 494 -10.28 7.92 11.04
CA ARG A 494 -10.78 9.21 11.54
C ARG A 494 -10.57 9.34 13.03
N ARG A 495 -10.95 8.32 13.82
CA ARG A 495 -10.74 8.29 15.27
C ARG A 495 -9.25 8.50 15.59
N ARG A 496 -8.36 7.74 14.96
CA ARG A 496 -6.89 7.85 15.17
C ARG A 496 -6.31 9.22 14.83
N VAL A 497 -6.83 9.89 13.80
CA VAL A 497 -6.38 11.23 13.41
C VAL A 497 -6.91 12.30 14.38
N LEU A 498 -8.16 12.17 14.80
CA LEU A 498 -8.78 13.10 15.77
C LEU A 498 -8.17 12.97 17.16
N ASP A 499 -7.98 11.75 17.66
CA ASP A 499 -7.39 11.48 18.98
C ASP A 499 -5.95 11.99 19.10
N ARG A 500 -5.22 12.05 17.97
CA ARG A 500 -3.86 12.64 17.91
C ARG A 500 -3.86 14.18 17.92
N GLY A 501 -4.96 14.83 17.59
CA GLY A 501 -5.08 16.30 17.60
C GLY A 501 -4.01 17.00 16.76
N ASP A 502 -3.45 18.10 17.28
CA ASP A 502 -2.39 18.87 16.61
C ASP A 502 -1.01 18.20 16.62
N ASN A 503 -0.86 17.04 17.27
CA ASN A 503 0.37 16.25 17.23
C ASN A 503 0.48 15.39 15.96
N HIS A 504 -0.51 15.43 15.06
CA HIS A 504 -0.42 14.75 13.76
C HIS A 504 0.37 15.60 12.75
N GLN A 505 1.47 15.04 12.23
CA GLN A 505 2.46 15.74 11.38
C GLN A 505 1.86 16.52 10.19
N THR A 506 0.89 15.92 9.48
CA THR A 506 0.29 16.53 8.27
C THR A 506 -1.00 17.31 8.51
N ILE A 507 -1.74 17.03 9.60
CA ILE A 507 -3.11 17.51 9.83
C ILE A 507 -3.15 18.10 11.23
N ARG A 508 -3.27 19.42 11.33
CA ARG A 508 -3.51 20.08 12.60
C ARG A 508 -4.99 19.99 12.94
N ALA A 509 -5.42 18.84 13.47
CA ALA A 509 -6.83 18.53 13.69
C ALA A 509 -7.48 19.42 14.76
N GLY A 510 -6.71 20.08 15.63
CA GLY A 510 -7.20 21.02 16.64
C GLY A 510 -7.40 22.45 16.14
N SER A 511 -6.82 22.82 14.99
CA SER A 511 -6.86 24.19 14.44
C SER A 511 -7.55 24.33 13.08
N LYS A 512 -8.03 23.23 12.50
CA LYS A 512 -8.82 23.20 11.25
C LYS A 512 -10.25 22.73 11.49
N ASN A 513 -11.19 23.13 10.62
CA ASN A 513 -12.58 22.65 10.67
C ASN A 513 -12.58 21.11 10.45
N PRO A 514 -13.24 20.31 11.31
CA PRO A 514 -13.39 18.86 11.16
C PRO A 514 -13.83 18.41 9.76
N GLU A 515 -14.66 19.19 9.07
CA GLU A 515 -15.14 18.89 7.71
C GLU A 515 -14.02 18.94 6.66
N GLU A 516 -13.05 19.84 6.81
CA GLU A 516 -11.88 19.94 5.93
C GLU A 516 -10.94 18.73 6.13
N VAL A 517 -10.74 18.31 7.38
CA VAL A 517 -9.96 17.12 7.74
C VAL A 517 -10.59 15.87 7.13
N ILE A 518 -11.91 15.72 7.28
CA ILE A 518 -12.67 14.63 6.68
C ILE A 518 -12.53 14.64 5.16
N GLY A 519 -12.68 15.79 4.51
CA GLY A 519 -12.54 15.92 3.05
C GLY A 519 -11.17 15.49 2.53
N ILE A 520 -10.09 15.81 3.26
CA ILE A 520 -8.73 15.37 2.93
C ILE A 520 -8.63 13.84 3.04
N MET A 521 -9.07 13.26 4.15
CA MET A 521 -9.02 11.82 4.39
C MET A 521 -9.81 11.03 3.33
N GLU A 522 -11.02 11.48 2.99
CA GLU A 522 -11.81 10.90 1.90
C GLU A 522 -11.08 10.97 0.56
N GLY A 523 -10.35 12.05 0.29
CA GLY A 523 -9.52 12.16 -0.90
C GLY A 523 -8.48 11.04 -1.01
N PHE A 524 -7.82 10.66 0.10
CA PHE A 524 -6.86 9.55 0.12
C PHE A 524 -7.54 8.19 -0.04
N LEU A 525 -8.67 7.96 0.63
CA LEU A 525 -9.42 6.70 0.51
C LEU A 525 -9.95 6.48 -0.90
N ASN A 526 -10.49 7.52 -1.54
CA ASN A 526 -11.04 7.43 -2.90
C ASN A 526 -9.95 7.14 -3.94
N ARG A 527 -8.77 7.76 -3.80
CA ARG A 527 -7.63 7.57 -4.71
C ARG A 527 -6.75 6.37 -4.36
N PHE A 528 -7.04 5.64 -3.30
CA PHE A 528 -6.27 4.45 -2.93
C PHE A 528 -6.38 3.38 -4.03
N GLU A 529 -5.24 2.86 -4.46
CA GLU A 529 -5.09 1.78 -5.44
C GLU A 529 -4.27 0.68 -4.78
N ALA A 530 -4.89 -0.48 -4.51
CA ALA A 530 -4.20 -1.64 -3.96
C ALA A 530 -3.02 -2.08 -4.84
N VAL A 531 -2.05 -2.74 -4.20
CA VAL A 531 -0.90 -3.35 -4.88
C VAL A 531 -1.40 -4.49 -5.75
N ASP A 532 -0.93 -4.52 -6.99
CA ASP A 532 -1.30 -5.52 -8.00
C ASP A 532 -0.03 -6.02 -8.71
N THR A 533 0.59 -7.07 -8.17
CA THR A 533 1.90 -7.61 -8.63
C THR A 533 1.86 -8.19 -10.05
N ASP A 534 0.68 -8.32 -10.66
CA ASP A 534 0.55 -8.75 -12.05
C ASP A 534 0.94 -7.65 -13.05
N ARG A 535 0.98 -6.38 -12.64
CA ARG A 535 1.24 -5.21 -13.51
C ARG A 535 2.30 -4.27 -12.94
N GLU A 536 2.92 -3.50 -13.83
CA GLU A 536 3.84 -2.42 -13.41
C GLU A 536 3.10 -1.32 -12.65
N PRO A 537 3.70 -0.63 -11.67
CA PRO A 537 5.04 -0.88 -11.11
C PRO A 537 5.06 -1.99 -10.06
N ASP A 538 3.90 -2.48 -9.63
CA ASP A 538 3.75 -3.29 -8.43
C ASP A 538 4.37 -4.69 -8.60
N CYS A 539 4.57 -5.15 -9.85
CA CYS A 539 5.36 -6.34 -10.16
C CYS A 539 6.84 -6.26 -9.77
N TYR A 540 7.35 -5.07 -9.44
CA TYR A 540 8.72 -4.86 -8.98
C TYR A 540 8.86 -4.90 -7.44
N PHE A 541 7.76 -5.11 -6.69
CA PHE A 541 7.88 -5.49 -5.29
C PHE A 541 8.35 -6.94 -5.18
N ASP A 542 9.46 -7.16 -4.47
CA ASP A 542 9.97 -8.50 -4.19
C ASP A 542 9.04 -9.24 -3.22
N GLN A 543 8.46 -8.52 -2.26
CA GLN A 543 7.52 -9.05 -1.28
C GLN A 543 6.39 -8.07 -0.99
N VAL A 544 5.20 -8.59 -0.68
CA VAL A 544 4.03 -7.80 -0.24
C VAL A 544 3.54 -8.35 1.08
N ILE A 545 3.53 -7.51 2.11
CA ILE A 545 3.03 -7.85 3.45
C ILE A 545 1.69 -7.15 3.63
N ASP A 546 0.62 -7.94 3.71
CA ASP A 546 -0.73 -7.46 3.97
C ASP A 546 -0.92 -7.13 5.46
N LEU A 547 -1.31 -5.89 5.74
CA LEU A 547 -1.56 -5.33 7.06
C LEU A 547 -3.04 -4.96 7.21
N ASP A 548 -3.57 -5.22 8.39
CA ASP A 548 -4.97 -4.91 8.72
C ASP A 548 -5.05 -3.48 9.27
N VAL A 549 -5.80 -2.61 8.59
CA VAL A 549 -6.01 -1.22 9.00
C VAL A 549 -6.77 -1.12 10.34
N GLY A 550 -7.69 -2.05 10.59
CA GLY A 550 -8.47 -2.14 11.82
C GLY A 550 -7.66 -2.63 13.02
N ALA A 551 -6.66 -3.48 12.77
CA ALA A 551 -5.75 -3.97 13.80
C ALA A 551 -4.89 -2.85 14.39
N SER A 552 -4.37 -3.09 15.60
CA SER A 552 -3.45 -2.19 16.27
C SER A 552 -2.12 -2.07 15.51
N SER A 553 -1.39 -0.96 15.72
CA SER A 553 -0.04 -0.82 15.16
C SER A 553 0.92 -1.90 15.69
N ARG A 554 0.66 -2.42 16.89
CA ARG A 554 1.45 -3.47 17.54
C ARG A 554 1.25 -4.84 16.90
N GLU A 555 0.02 -5.21 16.57
CA GLU A 555 -0.27 -6.44 15.81
C GLU A 555 0.35 -6.36 14.40
N ASN A 556 0.18 -5.23 13.72
CA ASN A 556 0.78 -5.03 12.40
C ASN A 556 2.32 -5.06 12.44
N LEU A 557 2.94 -4.51 13.49
CA LEU A 557 4.39 -4.59 13.68
C LEU A 557 4.86 -6.05 13.76
N GLU A 558 4.16 -6.89 14.52
CA GLU A 558 4.48 -8.31 14.65
C GLU A 558 4.32 -9.06 13.32
N THR A 559 3.24 -8.77 12.57
CA THR A 559 3.05 -9.31 11.22
C THR A 559 4.22 -8.96 10.30
N VAL A 560 4.67 -7.68 10.32
CA VAL A 560 5.82 -7.24 9.51
C VAL A 560 7.09 -7.98 9.92
N VAL A 561 7.39 -8.06 11.22
CA VAL A 561 8.59 -8.73 11.72
C VAL A 561 8.62 -10.21 11.36
N LYS A 562 7.51 -10.93 11.58
CA LYS A 562 7.42 -12.37 11.27
C LYS A 562 7.57 -12.61 9.77
N ALA A 563 6.93 -11.79 8.95
CA ALA A 563 7.07 -11.88 7.49
C ALA A 563 8.51 -11.59 7.05
N LEU A 564 9.14 -10.54 7.57
CA LEU A 564 10.53 -10.21 7.23
C LEU A 564 11.54 -11.27 7.71
N HIS A 565 11.33 -11.89 8.88
CA HIS A 565 12.15 -13.01 9.34
C HIS A 565 12.02 -14.23 8.41
N SER A 566 10.80 -14.53 7.96
CA SER A 566 10.53 -15.61 7.01
C SER A 566 11.19 -15.35 5.66
N PHE A 567 11.03 -14.14 5.11
CA PHE A 567 11.56 -13.80 3.78
C PHE A 567 13.07 -13.51 3.77
N TYR A 568 13.59 -12.90 4.83
CA TYR A 568 14.97 -12.43 4.93
C TYR A 568 15.57 -12.78 6.30
N PRO A 569 15.83 -14.07 6.59
CA PRO A 569 16.28 -14.53 7.90
C PRO A 569 17.67 -13.99 8.31
N LYS A 570 18.55 -13.62 7.36
CA LYS A 570 19.82 -12.95 7.69
C LYS A 570 19.67 -11.45 7.98
N LEU A 571 18.58 -10.83 7.53
CA LEU A 571 18.24 -9.44 7.80
C LEU A 571 17.56 -9.28 9.16
N VAL A 572 16.58 -10.14 9.45
CA VAL A 572 15.92 -10.26 10.76
C VAL A 572 16.30 -11.62 11.33
N LYS A 573 17.37 -11.68 12.11
CA LYS A 573 17.93 -12.96 12.61
C LYS A 573 17.04 -13.64 13.64
N GLU A 574 16.43 -12.84 14.50
CA GLU A 574 15.56 -13.31 15.57
C GLU A 574 14.31 -12.43 15.59
N VAL A 575 13.16 -13.07 15.81
CA VAL A 575 11.88 -12.38 16.00
C VAL A 575 11.89 -11.81 17.43
N PRO A 576 11.79 -10.47 17.62
CA PRO A 576 11.70 -9.87 18.94
C PRO A 576 10.54 -10.42 19.76
N THR A 577 10.74 -10.50 21.06
CA THR A 577 9.74 -10.94 22.04
C THR A 577 8.54 -9.99 22.10
N ALA A 578 7.42 -10.45 22.64
CA ALA A 578 6.21 -9.63 22.78
C ALA A 578 6.47 -8.33 23.56
N GLU A 579 7.27 -8.40 24.64
CA GLU A 579 7.67 -7.26 25.47
C GLU A 579 8.51 -6.25 24.67
N GLN A 580 9.49 -6.71 23.87
CA GLN A 580 10.29 -5.83 23.03
C GLN A 580 9.46 -5.12 21.96
N LEU A 581 8.49 -5.82 21.37
CA LEU A 581 7.57 -5.23 20.40
C LEU A 581 6.65 -4.19 21.06
N ASP A 582 6.20 -4.43 22.29
CA ASP A 582 5.40 -3.47 23.08
C ASP A 582 6.23 -2.24 23.45
N ASP A 583 7.45 -2.43 23.96
CA ASP A 583 8.39 -1.36 24.28
C ASP A 583 8.71 -0.50 23.05
N ALA A 584 8.78 -1.11 21.87
CA ALA A 584 9.03 -0.39 20.63
C ALA A 584 7.86 0.52 20.21
N ILE A 585 6.63 0.15 20.56
CA ILE A 585 5.41 0.89 20.21
C ILE A 585 5.04 1.94 21.28
N TYR A 586 5.14 1.59 22.57
CA TYR A 586 4.59 2.38 23.68
C TYR A 586 5.61 3.26 24.39
N CYS A 587 6.91 2.98 24.23
CA CYS A 587 7.99 3.83 24.73
C CYS A 587 8.76 4.40 23.53
N PRO A 588 8.22 5.41 22.82
CA PRO A 588 8.89 5.98 21.65
C PRO A 588 10.28 6.46 22.06
N ALA A 589 11.30 6.06 21.29
CA ALA A 589 12.63 6.61 21.45
C ALA A 589 12.55 8.15 21.45
N PRO A 590 13.34 8.85 22.29
CA PRO A 590 13.43 10.31 22.20
C PRO A 590 13.80 10.63 20.75
N THR A 591 12.87 11.23 20.01
CA THR A 591 13.20 11.87 18.74
C THR A 591 14.38 12.78 19.05
N ALA A 592 15.50 12.62 18.34
CA ALA A 592 16.62 13.55 18.46
C ALA A 592 16.00 14.96 18.41
N GLY A 593 16.04 15.65 19.54
CA GLY A 593 15.41 16.94 19.68
C GLY A 593 15.96 17.91 18.64
N PRO A 594 15.25 19.00 18.32
CA PRO A 594 15.83 20.06 17.50
C PRO A 594 17.22 20.41 18.07
N THR A 595 18.24 20.37 17.22
CA THR A 595 19.60 20.70 17.64
C THR A 595 19.61 22.10 18.27
N PRO A 596 20.54 22.40 19.20
CA PRO A 596 20.70 23.76 19.73
C PRO A 596 20.77 24.83 18.62
N GLU A 597 21.36 24.49 17.48
CA GLU A 597 21.43 25.31 16.27
C GLU A 597 20.06 25.54 15.61
N ASP A 598 19.16 24.55 15.62
CA ASP A 598 17.79 24.70 15.10
C ASP A 598 16.88 25.48 16.05
N LEU A 599 17.10 25.37 17.35
CA LEU A 599 16.44 26.19 18.35
C LEU A 599 16.89 27.65 18.26
N ALA A 600 18.19 27.91 18.05
CA ALA A 600 18.73 29.25 17.88
C ALA A 600 18.12 30.00 16.67
N LYS A 601 17.76 29.29 15.58
CA LYS A 601 17.10 29.89 14.41
C LYS A 601 15.69 30.42 14.69
N LYS A 602 15.06 29.98 15.78
CA LYS A 602 13.70 30.37 16.18
C LYS A 602 13.67 31.56 17.14
N ILE A 603 14.83 32.00 17.65
CA ILE A 603 14.92 33.13 18.59
C ILE A 603 14.49 34.44 17.90
N GLU A 604 13.58 35.17 18.54
CA GLU A 604 13.07 36.46 18.05
C GLU A 604 13.85 37.65 18.64
N TYR A 605 14.25 37.61 19.92
CA TYR A 605 15.00 38.69 20.56
C TYR A 605 15.68 38.24 21.85
N PHE A 606 16.85 38.80 22.18
CA PHE A 606 17.46 38.61 23.49
C PHE A 606 17.06 39.73 24.43
N ASN A 607 16.81 39.40 25.71
CA ASN A 607 16.35 40.37 26.70
C ASN A 607 16.86 40.08 28.12
N ILE A 608 16.83 41.10 28.97
CA ILE A 608 16.99 40.96 30.42
C ILE A 608 15.58 40.94 31.04
N SER A 609 15.14 39.78 31.52
CA SER A 609 13.88 39.64 32.25
C SER A 609 14.01 40.22 33.66
N LEU A 610 13.04 41.05 34.06
CA LEU A 610 13.00 41.72 35.35
C LEU A 610 11.84 41.22 36.22
N PRO A 611 12.03 41.11 37.56
CA PRO A 611 10.96 40.76 38.50
C PRO A 611 9.79 41.75 38.42
N ALA A 612 8.61 41.25 38.03
CA ALA A 612 7.45 42.11 37.80
C ALA A 612 6.95 42.83 39.05
N ALA A 613 7.13 42.23 40.24
CA ALA A 613 6.77 42.87 41.50
C ALA A 613 7.59 44.13 41.76
N GLU A 614 8.90 44.11 41.51
CA GLU A 614 9.78 45.25 41.76
C GLU A 614 9.48 46.41 40.80
N VAL A 615 9.28 46.11 39.51
CA VAL A 615 8.94 47.14 38.51
C VAL A 615 7.57 47.76 38.79
N LYS A 616 6.58 46.96 39.19
CA LYS A 616 5.25 47.47 39.59
C LYS A 616 5.31 48.33 40.85
N ASN A 617 6.05 47.92 41.87
CA ASN A 617 6.23 48.72 43.09
C ASN A 617 6.88 50.08 42.79
N ILE A 618 7.88 50.12 41.90
CA ILE A 618 8.50 51.37 41.45
C ILE A 618 7.47 52.22 40.70
N LEU A 619 6.72 51.63 39.78
CA LEU A 619 5.69 52.33 39.02
C LEU A 619 4.60 52.92 39.92
N GLU A 620 4.10 52.17 40.90
CA GLU A 620 3.11 52.63 41.88
C GLU A 620 3.65 53.79 42.73
N SER A 621 4.93 53.74 43.13
CA SER A 621 5.56 54.81 43.92
C SER A 621 5.67 56.15 43.19
N LEU A 622 5.68 56.13 41.85
CA LEU A 622 5.75 57.33 41.01
C LEU A 622 4.39 58.03 40.85
N PHE A 623 3.29 57.36 41.19
CA PHE A 623 1.92 57.88 41.07
C PHE A 623 1.15 57.76 42.40
N PRO A 624 1.59 58.45 43.48
CA PRO A 624 0.82 58.49 44.73
C PRO A 624 -0.56 59.13 44.52
N PRO A 625 -1.54 58.91 45.44
CA PRO A 625 -2.89 59.47 45.33
C PRO A 625 -2.95 61.00 45.17
N SER A 626 -1.89 61.71 45.59
CA SER A 626 -1.72 63.16 45.45
C SER A 626 -1.29 63.62 44.03
N THR A 627 -1.05 62.70 43.09
CA THR A 627 -0.62 63.04 41.73
C THR A 627 -1.74 63.70 40.92
N SER A 628 -1.41 64.78 40.21
CA SER A 628 -2.40 65.51 39.39
C SER A 628 -3.08 64.59 38.36
N PRO A 629 -4.39 64.77 38.09
CA PRO A 629 -5.12 63.93 37.13
C PRO A 629 -4.53 63.93 35.73
N GLU A 630 -3.96 65.05 35.28
CA GLU A 630 -3.32 65.22 33.98
C GLU A 630 -2.06 64.36 33.87
N LYS A 631 -1.18 64.41 34.89
CA LYS A 631 0.06 63.63 34.93
C LYS A 631 -0.20 62.12 35.04
N ALA A 632 -1.20 61.72 35.82
CA ALA A 632 -1.56 60.31 36.04
C ALA A 632 -2.49 59.70 34.97
N ARG A 633 -2.88 60.47 33.94
CA ARG A 633 -3.91 60.09 32.96
C ARG A 633 -3.62 58.76 32.27
N LEU A 634 -2.46 58.62 31.63
CA LEU A 634 -2.10 57.41 30.91
C LEU A 634 -1.94 56.22 31.87
N TYR A 635 -1.30 56.43 33.03
CA TYR A 635 -1.13 55.37 34.04
C TYR A 635 -2.46 54.79 34.51
N ARG A 636 -3.43 55.64 34.88
CA ARG A 636 -4.78 55.21 35.28
C ARG A 636 -5.51 54.51 34.13
N GLN A 637 -5.35 55.00 32.90
CA GLN A 637 -5.90 54.33 31.72
C GLN A 637 -5.31 52.92 31.54
N LEU A 638 -4.00 52.74 31.67
CA LEU A 638 -3.33 51.44 31.53
C LEU A 638 -3.77 50.46 32.62
N ILE A 639 -3.95 50.91 33.87
CA ILE A 639 -4.48 50.07 34.95
C ILE A 639 -5.93 49.65 34.67
N ASN A 640 -6.80 50.62 34.40
CA ASN A 640 -8.23 50.36 34.21
C ASN A 640 -8.51 49.47 33.00
N SER A 641 -7.70 49.60 31.95
CA SER A 641 -7.77 48.78 30.74
C SER A 641 -6.96 47.48 30.82
N ARG A 642 -6.28 47.21 31.95
CA ARG A 642 -5.39 46.04 32.16
C ARG A 642 -4.30 45.92 31.08
N ARG A 643 -3.72 47.05 30.68
CA ARG A 643 -2.69 47.18 29.63
C ARG A 643 -1.28 47.44 30.15
N VAL A 644 -1.09 47.46 31.46
CA VAL A 644 0.26 47.31 32.04
C VAL A 644 0.75 45.90 31.75
N GLN A 645 1.97 45.77 31.24
CA GLN A 645 2.51 44.47 30.85
C GLN A 645 2.59 43.51 32.07
N PRO A 646 2.29 42.21 31.87
CA PRO A 646 2.37 41.22 32.93
C PRO A 646 3.82 40.85 33.29
N ALA A 647 4.74 41.01 32.34
CA ALA A 647 6.17 40.76 32.47
C ALA A 647 6.96 41.96 31.91
N PHE A 648 8.11 42.26 32.52
CA PHE A 648 8.93 43.39 32.14
C PHE A 648 10.32 42.90 31.74
N HIS A 649 10.87 43.48 30.68
CA HIS A 649 12.18 43.13 30.19
C HIS A 649 12.87 44.32 29.54
N VAL A 650 14.20 44.29 29.51
CA VAL A 650 15.02 45.17 28.67
C VAL A 650 15.41 44.38 27.42
N THR A 651 14.95 44.80 26.25
CA THR A 651 15.34 44.16 24.98
C THR A 651 16.80 44.53 24.65
N LEU A 652 17.67 43.53 24.57
CA LEU A 652 19.08 43.69 24.22
C LEU A 652 19.26 43.77 22.71
N ILE A 653 18.65 42.86 21.95
CA ILE A 653 18.65 42.89 20.48
C ILE A 653 17.48 42.08 19.92
N HIS A 654 16.80 42.62 18.90
CA HIS A 654 15.74 41.92 18.17
C HIS A 654 16.26 41.40 16.83
N ARG A 655 15.70 40.28 16.32
CA ARG A 655 16.11 39.64 15.06
C ARG A 655 16.06 40.58 13.85
N ALA A 656 15.16 41.56 13.89
CA ALA A 656 15.06 42.62 12.88
C ALA A 656 16.36 43.45 12.76
N SER A 657 17.04 43.70 13.87
CA SER A 657 18.29 44.48 13.96
C SER A 657 19.55 43.64 13.70
N LYS A 658 19.40 42.34 13.38
CA LYS A 658 20.52 41.44 13.09
C LYS A 658 21.44 41.97 11.97
N LYS A 659 20.86 42.60 10.95
CA LYS A 659 21.64 43.10 9.80
C LYS A 659 22.45 44.35 10.15
N GLU A 660 21.97 45.16 11.09
CA GLU A 660 22.60 46.41 11.52
C GLU A 660 23.67 46.15 12.59
N HIS A 661 23.42 45.17 13.48
CA HIS A 661 24.34 44.78 14.56
C HIS A 661 24.65 43.28 14.55
N PRO A 662 25.30 42.74 13.49
CA PRO A 662 25.56 41.31 13.36
C PRO A 662 26.44 40.75 14.48
N GLY A 663 27.47 41.51 14.90
CA GLY A 663 28.39 41.09 15.96
C GLY A 663 27.70 40.89 17.32
N ILE A 664 26.70 41.71 17.65
CA ILE A 664 25.92 41.57 18.89
C ILE A 664 25.03 40.32 18.81
N TRP A 665 24.32 40.14 17.68
CA TRP A 665 23.40 39.00 17.49
C TRP A 665 24.14 37.66 17.52
N ASP A 666 25.23 37.55 16.78
CA ASP A 666 25.97 36.30 16.63
C ASP A 666 26.65 35.89 17.94
N GLU A 667 27.09 36.86 18.76
CA GLU A 667 27.65 36.60 20.09
C GLU A 667 26.59 36.05 21.07
N TYR A 668 25.38 36.63 21.10
CA TYR A 668 24.29 36.09 21.92
C TYR A 668 23.86 34.68 21.48
N VAL A 669 23.79 34.43 20.18
CA VAL A 669 23.50 33.09 19.64
C VAL A 669 24.60 32.09 20.01
N ARG A 670 25.87 32.49 19.97
CA ARG A 670 27.00 31.65 20.37
C ARG A 670 26.90 31.26 21.84
N GLN A 671 26.69 32.23 22.73
CA GLN A 671 26.53 31.97 24.17
C GLN A 671 25.30 31.09 24.47
N TYR A 672 24.20 31.27 23.73
CA TYR A 672 23.02 30.41 23.83
C TYR A 672 23.32 28.95 23.46
N ILE A 673 23.97 28.73 22.32
CA ILE A 673 24.32 27.37 21.87
C ILE A 673 25.29 26.70 22.85
N GLU A 674 26.28 27.44 23.37
CA GLU A 674 27.26 26.94 24.34
C GLU A 674 26.58 26.50 25.66
N LYS A 675 25.65 27.30 26.17
CA LYS A 675 24.84 26.95 27.36
C LYS A 675 23.87 25.80 27.13
N MET A 676 23.34 25.67 25.92
CA MET A 676 22.47 24.53 25.57
C MET A 676 23.26 23.22 25.50
N LYS A 677 24.53 23.27 25.04
CA LYS A 677 25.42 22.09 24.96
C LYS A 677 25.96 21.63 26.31
N SER A 678 26.01 22.50 27.31
CA SER A 678 26.52 22.17 28.65
C SER A 678 25.46 21.62 29.62
N LYS A 679 24.20 21.45 29.19
CA LYS A 679 23.12 20.89 30.00
C LYS A 679 23.06 19.35 29.94
N PRO A 680 22.76 18.65 31.06
CA PRO A 680 22.44 17.22 31.04
C PRO A 680 21.11 16.94 30.33
N GLU A 681 21.03 15.80 29.63
CA GLU A 681 20.02 15.40 28.62
C GLU A 681 18.55 15.33 29.09
N SER A 682 18.24 15.53 30.37
CA SER A 682 16.92 15.23 30.92
C SER A 682 15.83 16.28 30.67
N ASP A 683 16.13 17.43 30.02
CA ASP A 683 15.09 18.44 29.77
C ASP A 683 15.34 19.35 28.54
N PRO A 684 15.11 18.84 27.31
CA PRO A 684 15.34 19.59 26.07
C PRO A 684 14.37 20.76 25.85
N THR A 685 13.34 20.90 26.70
CA THR A 685 12.33 21.95 26.62
C THR A 685 12.53 23.11 27.60
N ILE A 686 13.36 22.95 28.64
CA ILE A 686 13.66 24.04 29.57
C ILE A 686 14.81 24.88 29.02
N THR A 687 14.50 26.11 28.72
CA THR A 687 15.42 27.07 28.16
C THR A 687 16.38 27.67 29.20
N PRO A 688 17.70 27.75 28.92
CA PRO A 688 18.69 28.19 29.89
C PRO A 688 18.66 29.70 30.10
N THR A 689 18.86 30.12 31.35
CA THR A 689 19.22 31.49 31.68
C THR A 689 20.69 31.72 31.31
N LEU A 690 21.00 32.77 30.55
CA LEU A 690 22.36 33.04 30.08
C LEU A 690 23.23 33.63 31.18
N ALA A 691 22.73 34.57 31.97
CA ALA A 691 23.44 35.08 33.14
C ALA A 691 22.54 35.96 34.01
N PRO A 692 22.90 36.19 35.28
CA PRO A 692 22.37 37.32 36.04
C PRO A 692 22.82 38.64 35.41
N ALA A 693 21.95 39.65 35.43
CA ALA A 693 22.24 41.01 35.00
C ALA A 693 21.63 42.01 35.97
N ARG A 694 22.24 43.19 36.09
CA ARG A 694 21.74 44.26 36.96
C ARG A 694 21.30 45.44 36.12
N VAL A 695 20.09 45.91 36.38
CA VAL A 695 19.50 47.01 35.62
C VAL A 695 19.11 48.11 36.58
N ARG A 696 19.63 49.31 36.36
CA ARG A 696 19.14 50.52 37.01
C ARG A 696 17.98 51.08 36.21
N LEU A 697 16.85 51.32 36.87
CA LEU A 697 15.79 52.12 36.29
C LEU A 697 16.02 53.57 36.70
N GLU A 698 16.13 54.48 35.73
CA GLU A 698 16.52 55.87 35.98
C GLU A 698 15.30 56.80 36.01
N ARG A 699 14.48 56.74 34.96
CA ARG A 699 13.35 57.65 34.77
C ARG A 699 12.22 56.94 34.06
N LEU A 700 10.99 57.34 34.34
CA LEU A 700 9.80 56.94 33.62
C LEU A 700 9.42 58.03 32.62
N ILE A 701 9.31 57.70 31.34
CA ILE A 701 8.94 58.60 30.26
C ILE A 701 7.63 58.11 29.62
N TRP A 702 6.69 59.01 29.36
CA TRP A 702 5.44 58.66 28.70
C TRP A 702 4.79 59.81 27.95
N ASP A 703 3.97 59.46 26.96
CA ASP A 703 3.10 60.37 26.21
C ASP A 703 1.63 59.94 26.36
N ASN A 704 0.77 60.21 25.38
CA ASN A 704 -0.61 59.73 25.37
C ASN A 704 -0.76 58.31 24.78
N ARG A 705 0.32 57.71 24.25
CA ARG A 705 0.31 56.45 23.50
C ARG A 705 0.96 55.31 24.27
N LEU A 706 2.08 55.54 24.96
CA LEU A 706 2.81 54.51 25.67
C LEU A 706 3.67 55.07 26.81
N MET A 707 4.12 54.17 27.67
CA MET A 707 4.95 54.48 28.83
C MET A 707 6.14 53.52 28.91
N ALA A 708 7.34 54.02 29.16
CA ALA A 708 8.57 53.22 29.26
C ALA A 708 9.56 53.78 30.28
N PHE A 709 10.26 52.90 30.99
CA PHE A 709 11.40 53.28 31.83
C PHE A 709 12.68 53.35 31.01
N VAL A 710 13.49 54.38 31.23
CA VAL A 710 14.89 54.42 30.81
C VAL A 710 15.69 53.52 31.75
N ALA A 711 16.43 52.59 31.16
CA ALA A 711 17.21 51.58 31.86
C ALA A 711 18.70 51.73 31.56
N ARG A 712 19.53 51.54 32.58
CA ARG A 712 20.99 51.38 32.43
C ARG A 712 21.39 49.99 32.86
N ILE A 713 22.06 49.27 31.97
CA ILE A 713 22.57 47.93 32.24
C ILE A 713 23.93 48.10 32.92
N PHE A 714 24.10 47.53 34.12
CA PHE A 714 25.38 47.52 34.81
C PHE A 714 26.24 46.36 34.34
N PRO A 715 27.58 46.51 34.35
CA PRO A 715 28.48 45.39 34.13
C PRO A 715 28.28 44.31 35.21
N PRO A 716 28.52 43.03 34.85
CA PRO A 716 28.46 41.92 35.78
C PRO A 716 29.49 42.10 36.93
N ASP A 717 29.20 41.54 38.10
CA ASP A 717 30.10 41.60 39.27
C ASP A 717 31.37 40.74 39.08
N ASP A 718 31.32 39.73 38.22
CA ASP A 718 32.46 38.90 37.85
C ASP A 718 33.18 39.52 36.65
N GLN A 719 34.44 39.92 36.83
CA GLN A 719 35.28 40.54 35.80
C GLN A 719 35.60 39.60 34.62
N ASN A 720 35.30 38.30 34.75
CA ASN A 720 35.45 37.33 33.66
C ASN A 720 34.21 37.21 32.76
N LEU A 721 33.08 37.83 33.12
CA LEU A 721 31.87 37.83 32.29
C LEU A 721 31.88 39.04 31.35
N ALA A 722 31.64 38.79 30.06
CA ALA A 722 31.51 39.85 29.06
C ALA A 722 30.35 40.81 29.40
N GLU A 723 30.52 42.09 29.05
CA GLU A 723 29.42 43.07 29.13
C GLU A 723 28.24 42.62 28.27
N TRP A 724 27.04 43.11 28.59
CA TRP A 724 25.80 42.82 27.86
C TRP A 724 25.50 43.94 26.86
N PRO A 725 26.03 43.90 25.62
CA PRO A 725 25.79 44.95 24.64
C PRO A 725 24.31 45.01 24.26
N CYS A 726 23.76 46.22 24.26
CA CYS A 726 22.41 46.52 23.83
C CYS A 726 22.46 47.18 22.45
N ALA A 727 21.67 46.69 21.50
CA ALA A 727 21.54 47.26 20.17
C ALA A 727 20.68 48.54 20.15
N ASN A 728 19.81 48.72 21.14
CA ASN A 728 19.01 49.95 21.25
C ASN A 728 19.88 51.08 21.81
N GLU A 729 19.83 52.26 21.17
CA GLU A 729 20.56 53.46 21.61
C GLU A 729 20.26 53.84 23.07
N ILE A 730 19.00 53.70 23.48
CA ILE A 730 18.54 53.90 24.86
C ILE A 730 17.90 52.60 25.35
N PRO A 731 18.57 51.82 26.23
CA PRO A 731 17.98 50.64 26.84
C PRO A 731 16.76 51.04 27.68
N HIS A 732 15.69 50.27 27.58
CA HIS A 732 14.42 50.64 28.20
C HIS A 732 13.54 49.45 28.53
N VAL A 733 12.54 49.70 29.38
CA VAL A 733 11.50 48.73 29.76
C VAL A 733 10.15 49.34 29.42
N THR A 734 9.43 48.76 28.46
CA THR A 734 8.06 49.21 28.14
C THR A 734 7.10 48.80 29.25
N VAL A 735 6.34 49.76 29.78
CA VAL A 735 5.37 49.53 30.86
C VAL A 735 4.01 49.12 30.29
N GLY A 736 3.57 49.75 29.21
CA GLY A 736 2.27 49.49 28.59
C GLY A 736 1.97 50.44 27.45
N THR A 737 1.00 50.07 26.61
CA THR A 737 0.55 50.85 25.44
C THR A 737 -0.95 51.14 25.55
N ALA A 738 -1.38 52.32 25.09
CA ALA A 738 -2.74 52.83 25.25
C ALA A 738 -3.78 52.02 24.46
N SER A 739 -3.39 51.43 23.32
CA SER A 739 -4.23 50.60 22.45
C SER A 739 -3.42 49.45 21.80
N PRO A 740 -4.06 48.42 21.22
CA PRO A 740 -3.36 47.32 20.52
C PRO A 740 -2.60 47.78 19.27
N ASP A 741 -3.01 48.91 18.69
CA ASP A 741 -2.41 49.47 17.49
C ASP A 741 -1.04 50.11 17.76
N VAL A 742 -0.77 50.48 19.01
CA VAL A 742 0.52 51.00 19.46
C VAL A 742 1.41 49.83 19.87
N LYS A 743 2.50 49.63 19.13
CA LYS A 743 3.43 48.51 19.36
C LYS A 743 4.49 48.90 20.40
N PRO A 744 4.89 47.98 21.30
CA PRO A 744 5.94 48.25 22.29
C PRO A 744 7.26 48.80 21.71
N LYS A 745 7.61 48.43 20.47
CA LYS A 745 8.80 48.94 19.76
C LYS A 745 8.85 50.47 19.64
N GLU A 746 7.70 51.13 19.64
CA GLU A 746 7.58 52.60 19.57
C GLU A 746 8.17 53.27 20.82
N SER A 747 8.48 52.51 21.87
CA SER A 747 9.26 53.00 23.01
C SER A 747 10.65 53.50 22.60
N ASN A 748 11.28 52.92 21.57
CA ASN A 748 12.54 53.44 21.02
C ASN A 748 12.35 54.85 20.45
N ASP A 749 11.29 55.04 19.66
CA ASP A 749 10.97 56.31 19.03
C ASP A 749 10.61 57.38 20.09
N LEU A 750 9.83 56.99 21.12
CA LEU A 750 9.48 57.86 22.25
C LEU A 750 10.73 58.35 22.99
N LEU A 751 11.66 57.45 23.31
CA LEU A 751 12.84 57.79 24.10
C LEU A 751 13.86 58.57 23.30
N LYS A 752 13.98 58.29 22.00
CA LYS A 752 14.78 59.11 21.09
C LYS A 752 14.21 60.53 21.01
N TRP A 753 12.90 60.66 20.85
CA TRP A 753 12.25 61.97 20.84
C TRP A 753 12.46 62.72 22.15
N TRP A 754 12.27 62.06 23.30
CA TRP A 754 12.57 62.64 24.61
C TRP A 754 14.03 63.10 24.75
N HIS A 755 14.99 62.32 24.25
CA HIS A 755 16.40 62.68 24.30
C HIS A 755 16.72 63.92 23.45
N GLU A 756 16.03 64.11 22.32
CA GLU A 756 16.24 65.23 21.39
C GLU A 756 15.55 66.52 21.83
N VAL A 757 14.31 66.45 22.36
CA VAL A 757 13.47 67.65 22.61
C VAL A 757 13.17 67.93 24.09
N GLY A 758 13.41 66.98 24.99
CA GLY A 758 13.10 67.10 26.42
C GLY A 758 11.61 66.98 26.78
N SER A 759 11.32 66.92 28.08
CA SER A 759 9.96 66.79 28.63
C SER A 759 9.32 68.13 28.97
N GLY A 760 8.00 68.27 28.79
CA GLY A 760 7.26 69.48 29.16
C GLY A 760 5.85 69.53 28.55
N GLY A 761 5.02 70.45 29.04
CA GLY A 761 3.65 70.64 28.56
C GLY A 761 3.55 71.02 27.08
N GLU A 762 4.59 71.66 26.52
CA GLU A 762 4.67 72.06 25.11
C GLU A 762 5.09 70.91 24.18
N THR A 763 5.85 69.92 24.67
CA THR A 763 6.28 68.75 23.88
C THR A 763 5.31 67.57 23.99
N GLY A 764 4.39 67.60 24.96
CA GLY A 764 3.45 66.50 25.22
C GLY A 764 4.08 65.26 25.85
N LEU A 765 5.36 65.36 26.23
CA LEU A 765 6.14 64.33 26.90
C LEU A 765 6.19 64.59 28.40
N TRP A 766 5.88 63.56 29.17
CA TRP A 766 5.94 63.58 30.63
C TRP A 766 7.12 62.74 31.12
N GLU A 767 7.76 63.22 32.19
CA GLU A 767 8.79 62.46 32.89
C GLU A 767 8.54 62.41 34.40
N ALA A 768 9.03 61.33 35.01
CA ALA A 768 9.15 61.19 36.45
C ALA A 768 10.49 60.53 36.79
N GLU A 769 11.27 61.20 37.63
CA GLU A 769 12.53 60.67 38.13
C GLU A 769 12.27 59.65 39.24
N ILE A 770 13.02 58.54 39.22
CA ILE A 770 12.91 57.51 40.26
C ILE A 770 13.69 57.96 41.50
N PRO A 771 13.06 58.07 42.69
CA PRO A 771 13.75 58.50 43.89
C PRO A 771 14.82 57.49 44.34
N GLY A 772 16.08 57.93 44.39
CA GLY A 772 17.24 57.14 44.81
C GLY A 772 17.78 56.19 43.73
N VAL A 773 18.87 55.48 44.05
CA VAL A 773 19.45 54.49 43.13
C VAL A 773 18.69 53.17 43.27
N LYS A 774 17.80 52.87 42.32
CA LYS A 774 17.06 51.60 42.27
C LYS A 774 17.69 50.66 41.24
N VAL A 775 18.36 49.63 41.73
CA VAL A 775 18.95 48.55 40.92
C VAL A 775 18.09 47.31 41.08
N VAL A 776 17.60 46.80 39.96
CA VAL A 776 16.78 45.58 39.86
C VAL A 776 17.65 44.44 39.37
N GLN A 777 17.55 43.29 40.02
CA GLN A 777 18.25 42.07 39.61
C GLN A 777 17.44 41.37 38.51
N GLY A 778 18.01 41.29 37.32
CA GLY A 778 17.42 40.66 36.15
C GLY A 778 18.19 39.42 35.70
N THR A 779 17.65 38.75 34.68
CA THR A 779 18.29 37.57 34.08
C THR A 779 18.25 37.66 32.56
N VAL A 780 19.39 37.43 31.92
CA VAL A 780 19.51 37.41 30.46
C VAL A 780 18.88 36.13 29.91
N VAL A 781 17.90 36.31 29.01
CA VAL A 781 17.12 35.26 28.34
C VAL A 781 16.91 35.64 26.86
N PHE A 782 16.23 34.79 26.09
CA PHE A 782 16.05 34.90 24.64
C PHE A 782 14.56 34.80 24.24
#